data_AF-A0A7J5GAL8-F1
#
_entry.id   AF-A0A7J5GAL8-F1
#
_cell.length_a   1.000
_cell.length_b   1.000
_cell.length_c   1.000
_cell.angle_alpha   90.00
_cell.angle_beta   90.00
_cell.angle_gamma   90.00
#
_symmetry.space_group_name_H-M   'P 1'
#
loop_
_entity.id
_entity.type
_entity.pdbx_description
1 polymer ?
#
loop_
_entity_poly.entity_id
_entity_poly.type
_entity_poly.pdbx_seq_one_letter_code
_entity_poly.pdbx_strand_id
1 'polypeptide(L)'
;MEMNRMKKIVYSTLFFAGMFLTTACSDYLEVGSPSIVDSDFVFSNPTTARAALDGAYEQWRDCAQNKVFGDGLFYAADIAGSDIERHPESFSNQLGRHYPECLYQNGTYASSYGLTSYLKENDIYASLYAVVSKANAVITSMENAENFESIINGGQSEMGQMYGEAVAMRATAYRELCKNFGDVPYVGVYGVVPKGLVSRDSIYDVCIEDLQKVEPLMYPIGSIPGIAAANKNYFSKTYVQALIGRMCLDAAGYQTRRGDIKRVNGKGESMTFETKGKENNGATYGRRSDWQDLYSIAKKYYEALLADPGNALFHLTDPRGASDKSGRTFNNPYQYFFEQMHMDDAIYADESIYEYPMQQGGGNDGRPYSFGRPSSGGSKAAYPCKSYGQGRINPAYFYGVFDPNDMRRDVSITMTGSNGKGVEKLIPFVPNSKAEGGGLTLNKWDENRQANPWVAAQRKSGINGPYMRMSEVYLGYAEVCAALGDVVTGKQYLKTVRERSFPQGLANTDAFIASFGNDLVRAIIEERGFEYAGEGDRRWTLIRSGYLPEDIKRIKDMTKAMMDGLATKGYYEFENGNIISAYIWTKLVDAKTIYGHRLTAQCPTDKVNDPVLYPGWRGQKDNWEEMGLNYGSSTPATNLAIKGLFEIVSEEEAASLESQGYTKVNWGIDLVDNRDEYDKYLFWDYDYVSAPIYLWPFTPNVMAAGGFTNGYGFKQE
;
A
#
# COMPACT_ATOMS: atom_id res chain seq x y z
N MET A 1 27.92 -62.71 63.59
CA MET A 1 29.13 -61.92 63.27
C MET A 1 29.63 -62.12 61.82
N GLU A 2 28.89 -62.82 60.95
CA GLU A 2 29.30 -63.07 59.55
C GLU A 2 28.64 -62.15 58.50
N MET A 3 27.52 -61.50 58.81
CA MET A 3 26.77 -60.72 57.81
C MET A 3 27.39 -59.33 57.48
N ASN A 4 28.31 -58.83 58.31
CA ASN A 4 29.03 -57.56 58.07
C ASN A 4 30.38 -57.75 57.35
N ARG A 5 30.86 -58.98 57.16
CA ARG A 5 32.11 -59.26 56.44
C ARG A 5 31.90 -59.37 54.92
N MET A 6 30.73 -59.83 54.47
CA MET A 6 30.39 -59.92 53.04
C MET A 6 30.13 -58.57 52.37
N LYS A 7 29.63 -57.55 53.10
CA LYS A 7 29.39 -56.22 52.52
C LYS A 7 30.69 -55.47 52.18
N LYS A 8 31.76 -55.65 52.96
CA LYS A 8 33.05 -54.98 52.71
C LYS A 8 33.83 -55.53 51.50
N ILE A 9 33.61 -56.79 51.12
CA ILE A 9 34.29 -57.40 49.97
C ILE A 9 33.62 -56.96 48.65
N VAL A 10 32.29 -56.85 48.60
CA VAL A 10 31.57 -56.39 47.40
C VAL A 10 31.85 -54.92 47.08
N TYR A 11 31.92 -54.04 48.09
CA TYR A 11 32.26 -52.62 47.85
C TYR A 11 33.73 -52.39 47.52
N SER A 12 34.65 -53.26 47.93
CA SER A 12 36.08 -53.12 47.60
C SER A 12 36.39 -53.58 46.16
N THR A 13 35.66 -54.56 45.63
CA THR A 13 35.81 -55.01 44.23
C THR A 13 35.16 -54.04 43.22
N LEU A 14 34.12 -53.30 43.64
CA LEU A 14 33.51 -52.24 42.81
C LEU A 14 34.28 -50.91 42.83
N PHE A 15 35.18 -50.70 43.80
CA PHE A 15 36.01 -49.49 43.88
C PHE A 15 37.36 -49.63 43.17
N PHE A 16 37.85 -50.86 42.93
CA PHE A 16 39.15 -51.12 42.27
C PHE A 16 39.07 -51.43 40.77
N ALA A 17 37.88 -51.60 40.20
CA ALA A 17 37.70 -51.72 38.73
C ALA A 17 37.45 -50.37 38.03
N GLY A 18 37.32 -49.27 38.78
CA GLY A 18 36.95 -47.95 38.25
C GLY A 18 38.09 -46.95 38.14
N MET A 19 39.34 -47.35 38.39
CA MET A 19 40.45 -46.41 38.47
C MET A 19 41.71 -46.92 37.76
N PHE A 20 41.61 -47.29 36.49
CA PHE A 20 42.74 -47.22 35.54
C PHE A 20 42.17 -47.38 34.13
N LEU A 21 41.96 -46.27 33.43
CA LEU A 21 42.16 -46.06 31.98
C LEU A 21 41.75 -44.60 31.66
N THR A 22 42.45 -43.65 32.27
CA THR A 22 42.50 -42.27 31.79
C THR A 22 43.57 -42.20 30.69
N THR A 23 43.16 -42.43 29.45
CA THR A 23 43.82 -41.92 28.24
C THR A 23 42.73 -41.26 27.41
N ALA A 24 42.77 -39.94 27.36
CA ALA A 24 41.84 -39.12 26.62
C ALA A 24 41.84 -39.52 25.14
N CYS A 25 40.70 -40.03 24.67
CA CYS A 25 40.24 -39.80 23.30
C CYS A 25 39.19 -38.70 23.39
N SER A 26 39.56 -37.49 22.98
CA SER A 26 38.65 -36.33 22.87
C SER A 26 37.57 -36.52 21.80
N ASP A 27 37.67 -37.53 20.94
CA ASP A 27 36.83 -37.67 19.75
C ASP A 27 35.54 -38.50 19.96
N TYR A 28 35.23 -38.95 21.19
CA TYR A 28 34.05 -39.78 21.47
C TYR A 28 32.98 -39.07 22.34
N LEU A 29 33.20 -37.80 22.71
CA LEU A 29 32.22 -36.99 23.46
C LEU A 29 31.61 -35.84 22.64
N GLU A 30 32.04 -35.66 21.40
CA GLU A 30 31.34 -34.85 20.38
C GLU A 30 30.33 -35.75 19.65
N VAL A 31 29.36 -36.31 20.38
CA VAL A 31 28.17 -36.88 19.72
C VAL A 31 27.22 -35.72 19.48
N GLY A 32 27.49 -34.94 18.44
CA GLY A 32 26.52 -34.00 17.89
C GLY A 32 25.21 -34.74 17.65
N SER A 33 24.11 -34.21 18.17
CA SER A 33 22.79 -34.78 17.89
C SER A 33 22.63 -34.88 16.36
N PRO A 34 22.21 -36.04 15.79
CA PRO A 34 21.95 -36.18 14.36
C PRO A 34 20.86 -35.24 13.82
N SER A 35 20.28 -34.42 14.69
CA SER A 35 19.21 -33.46 14.44
C SER A 35 19.68 -31.99 14.55
N ILE A 36 20.95 -31.73 14.86
CA ILE A 36 21.51 -30.37 14.74
C ILE A 36 21.88 -30.19 13.27
N VAL A 37 20.95 -29.58 12.54
CA VAL A 37 21.23 -29.05 11.22
C VAL A 37 21.97 -27.73 11.46
N ASP A 38 23.30 -27.76 11.44
CA ASP A 38 24.12 -26.56 11.64
C ASP A 38 24.03 -25.60 10.44
N SER A 39 24.48 -24.35 10.62
CA SER A 39 24.43 -23.32 9.58
C SER A 39 25.16 -23.76 8.32
N ASP A 40 26.29 -24.47 8.45
CA ASP A 40 27.06 -24.95 7.31
C ASP A 40 26.26 -25.96 6.49
N PHE A 41 25.53 -26.88 7.12
CA PHE A 41 24.63 -27.76 6.39
C PHE A 41 23.49 -26.99 5.72
N VAL A 42 22.77 -26.12 6.46
CA VAL A 42 21.60 -25.40 5.92
C VAL A 42 21.96 -24.52 4.73
N PHE A 43 23.13 -23.86 4.78
CA PHE A 43 23.59 -22.92 3.74
C PHE A 43 24.70 -23.50 2.85
N SER A 44 24.87 -24.83 2.85
CA SER A 44 25.79 -25.53 1.94
C SER A 44 25.31 -25.55 0.48
N ASN A 45 24.00 -25.48 0.26
CA ASN A 45 23.41 -25.59 -1.08
C ASN A 45 22.09 -24.79 -1.21
N PRO A 46 21.67 -24.44 -2.45
CA PRO A 46 20.49 -23.61 -2.68
C PRO A 46 19.17 -24.21 -2.17
N THR A 47 19.02 -25.53 -2.16
CA THR A 47 17.73 -26.16 -1.80
C THR A 47 17.40 -25.96 -0.33
N THR A 48 18.37 -26.23 0.54
CA THR A 48 18.21 -26.08 2.00
C THR A 48 18.16 -24.61 2.41
N ALA A 49 18.93 -23.75 1.73
CA ALA A 49 18.91 -22.31 1.96
C ALA A 49 17.55 -21.69 1.59
N ARG A 50 16.94 -22.11 0.47
CA ARG A 50 15.58 -21.68 0.08
C ARG A 50 14.55 -22.08 1.14
N ALA A 51 14.58 -23.34 1.58
CA ALA A 51 13.65 -23.84 2.60
C ALA A 51 13.74 -23.05 3.92
N ALA A 52 14.94 -22.57 4.30
CA ALA A 52 15.11 -21.70 5.47
C ALA A 52 14.48 -20.31 5.27
N LEU A 53 14.57 -19.76 4.04
CA LEU A 53 14.04 -18.44 3.69
C LEU A 53 12.51 -18.42 3.53
N ASP A 54 11.89 -19.53 3.15
CA ASP A 54 10.43 -19.63 2.95
C ASP A 54 9.64 -19.27 4.22
N GLY A 55 10.16 -19.63 5.41
CA GLY A 55 9.57 -19.23 6.68
C GLY A 55 9.64 -17.71 6.95
N ALA A 56 10.65 -17.02 6.41
CA ALA A 56 10.75 -15.57 6.47
C ALA A 56 9.78 -14.90 5.49
N TYR A 57 9.61 -15.47 4.29
CA TYR A 57 8.61 -15.00 3.33
C TYR A 57 7.19 -15.15 3.83
N GLU A 58 6.86 -16.26 4.49
CA GLU A 58 5.54 -16.43 5.10
C GLU A 58 5.30 -15.38 6.21
N GLN A 59 6.31 -15.12 7.04
CA GLN A 59 6.25 -14.07 8.07
C GLN A 59 6.06 -12.67 7.46
N TRP A 60 6.74 -12.38 6.33
CA TRP A 60 6.57 -11.14 5.59
C TRP A 60 5.18 -11.05 4.93
N ARG A 61 4.73 -12.10 4.25
CA ARG A 61 3.41 -12.17 3.60
C ARG A 61 2.29 -11.90 4.61
N ASP A 62 2.32 -12.56 5.77
CA ASP A 62 1.35 -12.34 6.84
C ASP A 62 1.40 -10.89 7.38
N CYS A 63 2.60 -10.36 7.64
CA CYS A 63 2.77 -8.99 8.10
C CYS A 63 2.29 -7.96 7.08
N ALA A 64 2.68 -8.12 5.81
CA ALA A 64 2.29 -7.24 4.71
C ALA A 64 0.77 -7.19 4.56
N GLN A 65 0.13 -8.36 4.51
CA GLN A 65 -1.31 -8.47 4.34
C GLN A 65 -2.09 -7.96 5.56
N ASN A 66 -1.66 -8.26 6.79
CA ASN A 66 -2.47 -8.00 7.98
C ASN A 66 -2.10 -6.73 8.74
N LYS A 67 -0.95 -6.11 8.45
CA LYS A 67 -0.39 -5.03 9.29
C LYS A 67 -0.03 -3.76 8.51
N VAL A 68 0.68 -3.88 7.38
CA VAL A 68 1.31 -2.71 6.72
C VAL A 68 0.82 -2.41 5.30
N PHE A 69 0.02 -3.28 4.67
CA PHE A 69 -0.42 -3.04 3.29
C PHE A 69 -1.85 -3.49 2.93
N GLY A 70 -2.40 -4.49 3.63
CA GLY A 70 -3.75 -4.98 3.36
C GLY A 70 -4.78 -4.75 4.47
N ASP A 71 -4.35 -4.48 5.70
CA ASP A 71 -5.17 -4.22 6.89
C ASP A 71 -4.28 -3.47 7.91
N GLY A 72 -4.69 -3.33 9.16
CA GLY A 72 -3.84 -2.78 10.23
C GLY A 72 -3.59 -1.28 10.08
N LEU A 73 -2.33 -0.84 10.07
CA LEU A 73 -1.99 0.58 9.91
C LEU A 73 -2.15 1.07 8.47
N PHE A 74 -2.11 0.19 7.46
CA PHE A 74 -2.49 0.62 6.12
C PHE A 74 -3.94 1.10 6.10
N TYR A 75 -4.82 0.34 6.76
CA TYR A 75 -6.22 0.68 6.97
C TYR A 75 -6.44 1.89 7.86
N ALA A 76 -5.65 2.04 8.92
CA ALA A 76 -5.83 3.13 9.88
C ALA A 76 -5.18 4.46 9.47
N ALA A 77 -4.15 4.42 8.62
CA ALA A 77 -3.27 5.57 8.37
C ALA A 77 -2.87 5.77 6.91
N ASP A 78 -2.50 4.72 6.16
CA ASP A 78 -1.95 4.92 4.81
C ASP A 78 -3.03 5.32 3.80
N ILE A 79 -4.23 4.79 3.98
CA ILE A 79 -5.36 5.00 3.08
C ILE A 79 -6.11 6.31 3.31
N ALA A 80 -5.74 7.13 4.31
CA ALA A 80 -6.45 8.36 4.63
C ALA A 80 -5.51 9.39 5.26
N GLY A 81 -5.94 10.64 5.38
CA GLY A 81 -5.07 11.72 5.87
C GLY A 81 -4.17 12.30 4.77
N SER A 82 -4.67 12.26 3.54
CA SER A 82 -4.14 12.96 2.38
C SER A 82 -5.22 13.88 1.79
N ASP A 83 -4.88 14.60 0.73
CA ASP A 83 -5.84 15.38 -0.05
C ASP A 83 -6.79 14.52 -0.91
N ILE A 84 -6.53 13.23 -1.05
CA ILE A 84 -7.28 12.32 -1.92
C ILE A 84 -8.25 11.47 -1.11
N GLU A 85 -7.74 10.76 -0.11
CA GLU A 85 -8.49 9.71 0.56
C GLU A 85 -8.95 10.10 1.98
N ARG A 86 -10.09 9.52 2.39
CA ARG A 86 -10.74 9.70 3.69
C ARG A 86 -11.39 8.42 4.19
N HIS A 87 -11.78 8.40 5.46
CA HIS A 87 -12.62 7.34 6.02
C HIS A 87 -14.12 7.55 5.75
N PRO A 88 -14.93 6.47 5.66
CA PRO A 88 -16.34 6.55 5.28
C PRO A 88 -17.31 6.81 6.43
N GLU A 89 -16.95 6.41 7.65
CA GLU A 89 -17.83 6.49 8.81
C GLU A 89 -17.87 7.91 9.41
N SER A 90 -18.86 8.17 10.26
CA SER A 90 -18.88 9.41 11.03
C SER A 90 -17.69 9.46 12.01
N PHE A 91 -17.18 10.66 12.24
CA PHE A 91 -16.03 10.90 13.10
C PHE A 91 -16.19 10.22 14.48
N SER A 92 -17.39 10.36 15.07
CA SER A 92 -17.74 9.81 16.39
C SER A 92 -17.66 8.28 16.49
N ASN A 93 -17.79 7.56 15.38
CA ASN A 93 -17.83 6.10 15.38
C ASN A 93 -16.43 5.48 15.29
N GLN A 94 -15.42 6.24 14.87
CA GLN A 94 -14.10 5.71 14.49
C GLN A 94 -12.95 6.64 14.92
N LEU A 95 -13.03 7.16 16.16
CA LEU A 95 -12.03 8.08 16.74
C LEU A 95 -10.58 7.59 16.60
N GLY A 96 -10.37 6.27 16.68
CA GLY A 96 -9.05 5.64 16.52
C GLY A 96 -8.42 5.73 15.14
N ARG A 97 -9.12 6.27 14.14
CA ARG A 97 -8.60 6.49 12.78
C ARG A 97 -8.74 7.95 12.36
N HIS A 98 -9.82 8.61 12.74
CA HIS A 98 -10.04 10.00 12.38
C HIS A 98 -9.09 11.00 13.06
N TYR A 99 -8.68 10.76 14.30
CA TYR A 99 -7.66 11.62 14.91
C TYR A 99 -6.30 11.51 14.18
N PRO A 100 -5.77 10.30 13.88
CA PRO A 100 -4.58 10.16 13.04
C PRO A 100 -4.72 10.77 11.63
N GLU A 101 -5.90 10.68 11.01
CA GLU A 101 -6.23 11.32 9.72
C GLU A 101 -6.14 12.86 9.82
N CYS A 102 -6.58 13.43 10.95
CA CYS A 102 -6.54 14.87 11.23
C CYS A 102 -5.24 15.32 11.92
N LEU A 103 -4.16 14.52 11.85
CA LEU A 103 -2.87 14.84 12.47
C LEU A 103 -3.00 15.13 13.99
N TYR A 104 -3.83 14.35 14.66
CA TYR A 104 -4.19 14.45 16.08
C TYR A 104 -4.67 15.85 16.48
N GLN A 105 -5.47 16.50 15.62
CA GLN A 105 -5.93 17.88 15.81
C GLN A 105 -4.77 18.83 16.07
N ASN A 106 -3.87 18.93 15.09
CA ASN A 106 -2.63 19.71 15.22
C ASN A 106 -1.72 19.25 16.37
N GLY A 107 -1.73 17.95 16.68
CA GLY A 107 -0.99 17.37 17.79
C GLY A 107 -1.62 17.60 19.18
N THR A 108 -2.69 18.39 19.31
CA THR A 108 -3.29 18.69 20.62
C THR A 108 -3.95 17.47 21.26
N TYR A 109 -4.46 16.54 20.45
CA TYR A 109 -5.04 15.28 20.92
C TYR A 109 -3.99 14.20 21.18
N ALA A 110 -2.72 14.40 20.82
CA ALA A 110 -1.67 13.38 20.94
C ALA A 110 -1.52 12.86 22.39
N SER A 111 -1.57 13.74 23.39
CA SER A 111 -1.45 13.35 24.80
C SER A 111 -2.65 12.58 25.35
N SER A 112 -3.79 12.64 24.67
CA SER A 112 -5.03 11.97 25.08
C SER A 112 -5.41 10.82 24.16
N TYR A 113 -4.66 10.59 23.08
CA TYR A 113 -4.89 9.50 22.15
C TYR A 113 -4.67 8.15 22.86
N GLY A 114 -5.72 7.33 22.87
CA GLY A 114 -5.68 5.98 23.43
C GLY A 114 -5.18 4.95 22.43
N LEU A 115 -4.65 3.84 22.94
CA LEU A 115 -4.37 2.67 22.11
C LEU A 115 -5.69 2.08 21.61
N THR A 116 -5.78 1.84 20.30
CA THR A 116 -7.02 1.41 19.63
C THR A 116 -6.88 0.02 19.03
N SER A 117 -7.85 -0.42 18.23
CA SER A 117 -7.80 -1.75 17.62
C SER A 117 -6.63 -1.95 16.66
N TYR A 118 -5.97 -0.87 16.22
CA TYR A 118 -4.92 -0.85 15.19
C TYR A 118 -3.51 -0.69 15.77
N LEU A 119 -3.41 -0.46 17.08
CA LEU A 119 -2.14 -0.27 17.78
C LEU A 119 -2.25 -0.93 19.16
N LYS A 120 -1.95 -2.22 19.21
CA LYS A 120 -1.99 -3.04 20.42
C LYS A 120 -0.62 -3.64 20.73
N GLU A 121 -0.48 -4.11 21.97
CA GLU A 121 0.63 -4.96 22.36
C GLU A 121 0.69 -6.22 21.47
N ASN A 122 1.91 -6.62 21.10
CA ASN A 122 2.18 -7.78 20.25
C ASN A 122 1.53 -7.73 18.85
N ASP A 123 1.27 -6.52 18.31
CA ASP A 123 0.63 -6.35 17.00
C ASP A 123 1.63 -5.92 15.91
N ILE A 124 1.37 -4.84 15.16
CA ILE A 124 2.19 -4.40 14.03
C ILE A 124 3.68 -4.22 14.36
N TYR A 125 4.02 -3.53 15.46
CA TYR A 125 5.41 -3.30 15.86
C TYR A 125 6.12 -4.65 16.07
N ALA A 126 5.50 -5.56 16.83
CA ALA A 126 6.06 -6.88 17.09
C ALA A 126 6.13 -7.74 15.82
N SER A 127 5.15 -7.63 14.92
CA SER A 127 5.12 -8.36 13.64
C SER A 127 6.24 -7.92 12.71
N LEU A 128 6.52 -6.62 12.63
CA LEU A 128 7.66 -6.09 11.86
C LEU A 128 9.00 -6.55 12.47
N TYR A 129 9.15 -6.52 13.79
CA TYR A 129 10.36 -7.08 14.42
C TYR A 129 10.46 -8.61 14.29
N ALA A 130 9.35 -9.34 14.15
CA ALA A 130 9.38 -10.76 13.81
C ALA A 130 9.93 -11.00 12.40
N VAL A 131 9.55 -10.17 11.42
CA VAL A 131 10.15 -10.19 10.07
C VAL A 131 11.65 -9.89 10.16
N VAL A 132 12.04 -8.81 10.86
CA VAL A 132 13.46 -8.46 11.08
C VAL A 132 14.23 -9.62 11.72
N SER A 133 13.66 -10.26 12.74
CA SER A 133 14.28 -11.37 13.45
C SER A 133 14.49 -12.58 12.53
N LYS A 134 13.50 -12.94 11.71
CA LYS A 134 13.61 -14.03 10.73
C LYS A 134 14.64 -13.73 9.64
N ALA A 135 14.63 -12.51 9.10
CA ALA A 135 15.63 -12.07 8.14
C ALA A 135 17.04 -12.11 8.75
N ASN A 136 17.23 -11.56 9.95
CA ASN A 136 18.51 -11.59 10.65
C ASN A 136 18.98 -13.00 10.97
N ALA A 137 18.09 -13.93 11.30
CA ALA A 137 18.47 -15.32 11.53
C ALA A 137 19.11 -15.93 10.27
N VAL A 138 18.53 -15.70 9.10
CA VAL A 138 19.10 -16.15 7.82
C VAL A 138 20.42 -15.43 7.53
N ILE A 139 20.44 -14.10 7.62
CA ILE A 139 21.62 -13.27 7.36
C ILE A 139 22.80 -13.71 8.24
N THR A 140 22.60 -13.77 9.56
CA THR A 140 23.63 -14.16 10.52
C THR A 140 24.09 -15.60 10.32
N SER A 141 23.20 -16.53 9.97
CA SER A 141 23.63 -17.90 9.67
C SER A 141 24.44 -18.00 8.38
N MET A 142 24.07 -17.26 7.34
CA MET A 142 24.85 -17.20 6.10
C MET A 142 26.21 -16.54 6.31
N GLU A 143 26.28 -15.44 7.07
CA GLU A 143 27.52 -14.73 7.39
C GLU A 143 28.50 -15.57 8.20
N ASN A 144 28.00 -16.51 9.01
CA ASN A 144 28.82 -17.42 9.81
C ASN A 144 29.19 -18.72 9.07
N ALA A 145 28.63 -18.97 7.89
CA ALA A 145 28.91 -20.19 7.14
C ALA A 145 30.30 -20.12 6.48
N GLU A 146 31.02 -21.24 6.41
CA GLU A 146 32.39 -21.28 5.87
C GLU A 146 32.49 -20.78 4.42
N ASN A 147 31.42 -20.92 3.63
CA ASN A 147 31.36 -20.50 2.23
C ASN A 147 30.99 -19.03 2.02
N PHE A 148 30.75 -18.24 3.08
CA PHE A 148 30.24 -16.87 2.95
C PHE A 148 31.15 -15.95 2.12
N GLU A 149 32.46 -16.03 2.32
CA GLU A 149 33.43 -15.25 1.54
C GLU A 149 33.33 -15.56 0.03
N SER A 150 32.97 -16.79 -0.33
CA SER A 150 32.70 -17.18 -1.72
C SER A 150 31.39 -16.59 -2.23
N ILE A 151 30.35 -16.54 -1.38
CA ILE A 151 29.05 -15.95 -1.73
C ILE A 151 29.18 -14.45 -2.02
N ILE A 152 29.86 -13.71 -1.13
CA ILE A 152 29.94 -12.24 -1.23
C ILE A 152 30.91 -11.76 -2.32
N ASN A 153 31.98 -12.51 -2.59
CA ASN A 153 32.98 -12.15 -3.60
C ASN A 153 32.80 -12.89 -4.95
N GLY A 154 31.94 -13.90 -5.01
CA GLY A 154 31.71 -14.73 -6.20
C GLY A 154 30.83 -14.10 -7.28
N GLY A 155 30.23 -12.95 -7.00
CA GLY A 155 29.29 -12.27 -7.89
C GLY A 155 27.89 -12.90 -7.88
N GLN A 156 27.16 -12.72 -8.98
CA GLN A 156 25.78 -13.19 -9.11
C GLN A 156 25.68 -14.71 -9.00
N SER A 157 24.89 -15.21 -8.04
CA SER A 157 24.74 -16.65 -7.77
C SER A 157 23.43 -16.96 -7.04
N GLU A 158 22.99 -18.23 -7.02
CA GLU A 158 21.79 -18.64 -6.28
C GLU A 158 21.87 -18.35 -4.77
N MET A 159 23.04 -18.58 -4.17
CA MET A 159 23.27 -18.28 -2.75
C MET A 159 23.33 -16.76 -2.51
N GLY A 160 23.99 -16.01 -3.41
CA GLY A 160 24.02 -14.56 -3.36
C GLY A 160 22.63 -13.93 -3.49
N GLN A 161 21.78 -14.50 -4.35
CA GLN A 161 20.37 -14.15 -4.47
C GLN A 161 19.60 -14.35 -3.16
N MET A 162 19.76 -15.50 -2.49
CA MET A 162 19.07 -15.77 -1.22
C MET A 162 19.55 -14.87 -0.07
N TYR A 163 20.85 -14.55 -0.02
CA TYR A 163 21.39 -13.57 0.92
C TYR A 163 20.77 -12.18 0.68
N GLY A 164 20.75 -11.75 -0.58
CA GLY A 164 20.16 -10.47 -0.98
C GLY A 164 18.67 -10.37 -0.68
N GLU A 165 17.90 -11.46 -0.85
CA GLU A 165 16.50 -11.53 -0.46
C GLU A 165 16.29 -11.31 1.05
N ALA A 166 17.13 -11.93 1.90
CA ALA A 166 17.04 -11.75 3.34
C ALA A 166 17.39 -10.31 3.77
N VAL A 167 18.44 -9.72 3.18
CA VAL A 167 18.81 -8.31 3.39
C VAL A 167 17.70 -7.36 2.94
N ALA A 168 17.11 -7.61 1.77
CA ALA A 168 15.98 -6.84 1.26
C ALA A 168 14.77 -6.92 2.20
N MET A 169 14.43 -8.10 2.71
CA MET A 169 13.34 -8.30 3.65
C MET A 169 13.53 -7.49 4.94
N ARG A 170 14.76 -7.47 5.48
CA ARG A 170 15.11 -6.65 6.66
C ARG A 170 14.95 -5.17 6.38
N ALA A 171 15.48 -4.69 5.25
CA ALA A 171 15.39 -3.28 4.86
C ALA A 171 13.93 -2.83 4.67
N THR A 172 13.11 -3.66 4.01
CA THR A 172 11.67 -3.42 3.85
C THR A 172 10.95 -3.32 5.19
N ALA A 173 11.23 -4.23 6.13
CA ALA A 173 10.63 -4.17 7.47
C ALA A 173 11.05 -2.91 8.25
N TYR A 174 12.33 -2.52 8.20
CA TYR A 174 12.80 -1.28 8.83
C TYR A 174 12.21 -0.03 8.19
N ARG A 175 12.02 -0.02 6.87
CA ARG A 175 11.32 1.07 6.19
C ARG A 175 9.91 1.24 6.74
N GLU A 176 9.13 0.16 6.86
CA GLU A 176 7.77 0.23 7.41
C GLU A 176 7.75 0.60 8.89
N LEU A 177 8.75 0.16 9.69
CA LEU A 177 8.91 0.61 11.08
C LEU A 177 9.15 2.13 11.15
N CYS A 178 10.10 2.64 10.36
CA CYS A 178 10.47 4.06 10.38
C CYS A 178 9.33 4.95 9.86
N LYS A 179 8.62 4.49 8.82
CA LYS A 179 7.43 5.17 8.28
C LYS A 179 6.35 5.36 9.36
N ASN A 180 6.04 4.31 10.13
CA ASN A 180 4.93 4.34 11.09
C ASN A 180 5.29 4.94 12.45
N PHE A 181 6.50 4.69 12.95
CA PHE A 181 6.92 5.03 14.32
C PHE A 181 8.05 6.05 14.39
N GLY A 182 8.66 6.35 13.25
CA GLY A 182 9.75 7.29 13.16
C GLY A 182 11.07 6.66 13.56
N ASP A 183 11.55 6.99 14.76
CA ASP A 183 12.81 6.48 15.28
C ASP A 183 12.53 5.22 16.10
N VAL A 184 13.25 4.13 15.80
CA VAL A 184 13.01 2.81 16.40
C VAL A 184 14.33 2.14 16.81
N PRO A 185 14.31 1.12 17.69
CA PRO A 185 15.50 0.32 17.96
C PRO A 185 16.02 -0.40 16.71
N TYR A 186 17.34 -0.46 16.52
CA TYR A 186 17.97 -1.18 15.41
C TYR A 186 18.68 -2.45 15.88
N VAL A 187 18.42 -3.55 15.18
CA VAL A 187 19.00 -4.88 15.34
C VAL A 187 19.46 -5.38 13.97
N GLY A 188 20.79 -5.40 13.76
CA GLY A 188 21.40 -5.94 12.54
C GLY A 188 21.88 -7.39 12.65
N VAL A 189 21.93 -7.95 13.86
CA VAL A 189 22.46 -9.30 14.13
C VAL A 189 21.46 -10.09 14.94
N TYR A 190 21.25 -11.36 14.58
CA TYR A 190 20.31 -12.22 15.29
C TYR A 190 20.70 -12.44 16.76
N GLY A 191 19.72 -12.48 17.65
CA GLY A 191 19.91 -12.71 19.09
C GLY A 191 20.44 -11.50 19.88
N VAL A 192 20.79 -10.39 19.21
CA VAL A 192 21.21 -9.16 19.90
C VAL A 192 19.99 -8.36 20.35
N VAL A 193 19.93 -8.04 21.64
CA VAL A 193 18.87 -7.21 22.22
C VAL A 193 19.19 -5.74 21.94
N PRO A 194 18.34 -5.00 21.21
CA PRO A 194 18.57 -3.58 20.98
C PRO A 194 18.30 -2.76 22.25
N LYS A 195 18.92 -1.58 22.35
CA LYS A 195 18.69 -0.65 23.46
C LYS A 195 18.38 0.73 22.93
N GLY A 196 17.29 1.32 23.43
CA GLY A 196 16.91 2.68 23.08
C GLY A 196 16.52 2.86 21.62
N LEU A 197 16.20 4.11 21.26
CA LEU A 197 15.90 4.50 19.89
C LEU A 197 17.19 4.78 19.13
N VAL A 198 17.22 4.39 17.86
CA VAL A 198 18.25 4.78 16.90
C VAL A 198 17.63 5.81 15.95
N SER A 199 18.43 6.83 15.59
CA SER A 199 18.03 7.81 14.57
C SER A 199 17.63 7.07 13.30
N ARG A 200 16.40 7.28 12.81
CA ARG A 200 15.94 6.67 11.55
C ARG A 200 16.86 6.97 10.38
N ASP A 201 17.51 8.14 10.40
CA ASP A 201 18.45 8.56 9.36
C ASP A 201 19.65 7.59 9.29
N SER A 202 20.15 7.12 10.45
CA SER A 202 21.18 6.08 10.53
C SER A 202 20.67 4.71 10.07
N ILE A 203 19.42 4.35 10.40
CA ILE A 203 18.82 3.08 9.97
C ILE A 203 18.70 3.04 8.45
N TYR A 204 18.20 4.11 7.84
CA TYR A 204 18.12 4.24 6.39
C TYR A 204 19.49 4.13 5.73
N ASP A 205 20.49 4.85 6.21
CA ASP A 205 21.85 4.80 5.64
C ASP A 205 22.43 3.37 5.65
N VAL A 206 22.32 2.66 6.78
CA VAL A 206 22.83 1.29 6.91
C VAL A 206 22.06 0.34 5.99
N CYS A 207 20.73 0.41 5.97
CA CYS A 207 19.92 -0.45 5.11
C CYS A 207 20.18 -0.18 3.62
N ILE A 208 20.33 1.09 3.22
CA ILE A 208 20.68 1.45 1.85
C ILE A 208 22.05 0.86 1.50
N GLU A 209 23.06 1.05 2.35
CA GLU A 209 24.41 0.50 2.11
C GLU A 209 24.41 -1.02 1.98
N ASP A 210 23.68 -1.74 2.82
CA ASP A 210 23.54 -3.19 2.75
C ASP A 210 22.86 -3.65 1.46
N LEU A 211 21.79 -2.97 1.04
CA LEU A 211 21.13 -3.23 -0.25
C LEU A 211 22.08 -3.03 -1.43
N GLN A 212 22.92 -1.99 -1.39
CA GLN A 212 23.92 -1.73 -2.43
C GLN A 212 24.98 -2.83 -2.52
N LYS A 213 25.34 -3.46 -1.40
CA LYS A 213 26.31 -4.58 -1.36
C LYS A 213 25.74 -5.85 -1.99
N VAL A 214 24.46 -6.13 -1.77
CA VAL A 214 23.83 -7.38 -2.27
C VAL A 214 23.26 -7.27 -3.68
N GLU A 215 22.92 -6.07 -4.15
CA GLU A 215 22.42 -5.83 -5.51
C GLU A 215 23.19 -6.56 -6.63
N PRO A 216 24.54 -6.57 -6.68
CA PRO A 216 25.28 -7.26 -7.74
C PRO A 216 25.24 -8.79 -7.65
N LEU A 217 24.80 -9.34 -6.52
CA LEU A 217 24.70 -10.79 -6.29
C LEU A 217 23.38 -11.39 -6.79
N MET A 218 22.40 -10.53 -7.09
CA MET A 218 21.01 -10.90 -7.32
C MET A 218 20.65 -10.92 -8.81
N TYR A 219 19.57 -11.62 -9.16
CA TYR A 219 19.02 -11.73 -10.51
C TYR A 219 17.83 -10.77 -10.71
N PRO A 220 17.72 -10.12 -11.90
CA PRO A 220 16.51 -9.41 -12.31
C PRO A 220 15.25 -10.29 -12.30
N ILE A 221 14.07 -9.67 -12.24
CA ILE A 221 12.78 -10.39 -12.30
C ILE A 221 12.74 -11.27 -13.54
N GLY A 222 12.30 -12.51 -13.36
CA GLY A 222 12.17 -13.48 -14.45
C GLY A 222 13.43 -14.29 -14.77
N SER A 223 14.55 -14.00 -14.10
CA SER A 223 15.83 -14.69 -14.32
C SER A 223 16.41 -15.36 -13.07
N ILE A 224 15.68 -15.36 -11.95
CA ILE A 224 16.08 -16.05 -10.72
C ILE A 224 16.08 -17.58 -10.98
N PRO A 225 17.21 -18.28 -10.79
CA PRO A 225 17.27 -19.73 -11.00
C PRO A 225 16.27 -20.49 -10.10
N GLY A 226 15.63 -21.52 -10.65
CA GLY A 226 14.65 -22.33 -9.93
C GLY A 226 13.28 -21.67 -9.70
N ILE A 227 13.09 -20.40 -10.11
CA ILE A 227 11.83 -19.67 -9.99
C ILE A 227 11.24 -19.45 -11.39
N ALA A 228 9.93 -19.66 -11.54
CA ALA A 228 9.24 -19.45 -12.81
C ALA A 228 9.33 -17.98 -13.24
N ALA A 229 9.57 -17.72 -14.53
CA ALA A 229 9.88 -16.38 -15.03
C ALA A 229 8.73 -15.36 -14.84
N ALA A 230 7.48 -15.83 -14.71
CA ALA A 230 6.31 -15.00 -14.46
C ALA A 230 6.14 -14.63 -12.97
N ASN A 231 6.84 -15.29 -12.05
CA ASN A 231 6.66 -15.07 -10.62
C ASN A 231 7.26 -13.74 -10.16
N LYS A 232 6.49 -12.98 -9.38
CA LYS A 232 6.88 -11.66 -8.84
C LYS A 232 6.71 -11.58 -7.32
N ASN A 233 6.72 -12.72 -6.65
CA ASN A 233 6.59 -12.87 -5.20
C ASN A 233 7.91 -13.09 -4.45
N TYR A 234 9.05 -12.88 -5.13
CA TYR A 234 10.39 -12.96 -4.56
C TYR A 234 11.11 -11.61 -4.73
N PHE A 235 11.92 -11.22 -3.74
CA PHE A 235 12.75 -10.02 -3.83
C PHE A 235 13.87 -10.24 -4.85
N SER A 236 13.72 -9.61 -6.01
CA SER A 236 14.69 -9.65 -7.11
C SER A 236 15.70 -8.52 -7.00
N LYS A 237 16.73 -8.55 -7.86
CA LYS A 237 17.60 -7.39 -8.10
C LYS A 237 16.78 -6.14 -8.45
N THR A 238 15.80 -6.28 -9.34
CA THR A 238 14.89 -5.20 -9.76
C THR A 238 14.15 -4.60 -8.55
N TYR A 239 13.67 -5.43 -7.62
CA TYR A 239 13.06 -4.96 -6.38
C TYR A 239 14.06 -4.22 -5.49
N VAL A 240 15.26 -4.76 -5.31
CA VAL A 240 16.31 -4.13 -4.49
C VAL A 240 16.70 -2.75 -5.04
N GLN A 241 16.87 -2.61 -6.35
CA GLN A 241 17.18 -1.33 -6.97
C GLN A 241 16.07 -0.29 -6.74
N ALA A 242 14.80 -0.69 -6.90
CA ALA A 242 13.68 0.20 -6.63
C ALA A 242 13.50 0.51 -5.12
N LEU A 243 13.79 -0.45 -4.24
CA LEU A 243 13.76 -0.25 -2.79
C LEU A 243 14.84 0.73 -2.34
N ILE A 244 16.06 0.65 -2.90
CA ILE A 244 17.11 1.65 -2.66
C ILE A 244 16.60 3.05 -3.03
N GLY A 245 16.03 3.22 -4.23
CA GLY A 245 15.47 4.50 -4.66
C GLY A 245 14.36 5.01 -3.73
N ARG A 246 13.41 4.14 -3.35
CA ARG A 246 12.32 4.48 -2.43
C ARG A 246 12.85 4.90 -1.05
N MET A 247 13.79 4.15 -0.48
CA MET A 247 14.38 4.47 0.82
C MET A 247 15.22 5.76 0.77
N CYS A 248 15.92 6.03 -0.33
CA CYS A 248 16.61 7.29 -0.54
C CYS A 248 15.64 8.47 -0.57
N LEU A 249 14.53 8.37 -1.30
CA LEU A 249 13.47 9.39 -1.32
C LEU A 249 12.86 9.63 0.08
N ASP A 250 12.60 8.55 0.83
CA ASP A 250 12.09 8.64 2.19
C ASP A 250 13.09 9.33 3.13
N ALA A 251 14.35 8.89 3.12
CA ALA A 251 15.41 9.41 4.00
C ALA A 251 15.75 10.87 3.71
N ALA A 252 15.81 11.24 2.43
CA ALA A 252 16.10 12.60 1.97
C ALA A 252 14.95 13.58 2.21
N GLY A 253 13.72 13.06 2.30
CA GLY A 253 12.50 13.86 2.38
C GLY A 253 12.27 14.56 3.74
N TYR A 254 11.25 15.42 3.74
CA TYR A 254 10.74 16.02 4.96
C TYR A 254 10.07 14.96 5.85
N GLN A 255 10.38 14.98 7.14
CA GLN A 255 9.74 14.10 8.13
C GLN A 255 9.68 14.79 9.50
N THR A 256 8.70 14.40 10.31
CA THR A 256 8.58 14.90 11.70
C THR A 256 9.59 14.18 12.59
N ARG A 257 10.53 14.94 13.14
CA ARG A 257 11.66 14.48 13.94
C ARG A 257 11.57 15.03 15.36
N ARG A 258 11.48 14.14 16.35
CA ARG A 258 11.54 14.46 17.78
C ARG A 258 12.91 15.02 18.18
N GLY A 259 12.94 15.99 19.08
CA GLY A 259 14.13 16.71 19.50
C GLY A 259 14.92 16.10 20.67
N ASP A 260 14.42 15.02 21.27
CA ASP A 260 14.96 14.40 22.48
C ASP A 260 15.96 13.24 22.22
N ILE A 261 16.35 13.01 20.95
CA ILE A 261 17.40 12.06 20.58
C ILE A 261 18.48 12.72 19.73
N LYS A 262 19.71 12.20 19.80
CA LYS A 262 20.81 12.65 18.95
C LYS A 262 20.56 12.21 17.49
N ARG A 263 20.62 13.16 16.56
CA ARG A 263 20.49 12.90 15.12
C ARG A 263 21.84 12.59 14.51
N VAL A 264 22.01 11.36 14.04
CA VAL A 264 23.24 10.85 13.45
C VAL A 264 23.00 10.06 12.18
N ASN A 265 23.99 10.06 11.29
CA ASN A 265 24.02 9.26 10.06
C ASN A 265 24.46 7.80 10.36
N GLY A 266 24.53 6.96 9.34
CA GLY A 266 24.96 5.55 9.46
C GLY A 266 26.36 5.34 10.07
N LYS A 267 27.20 6.37 10.10
CA LYS A 267 28.55 6.36 10.69
C LYS A 267 28.59 6.92 12.11
N GLY A 268 27.45 7.34 12.67
CA GLY A 268 27.35 7.94 14.00
C GLY A 268 27.73 9.43 14.06
N GLU A 269 27.94 10.06 12.90
CA GLU A 269 28.29 11.48 12.78
C GLU A 269 27.04 12.35 12.90
N SER A 270 27.17 13.53 13.50
CA SER A 270 26.02 14.42 13.73
C SER A 270 25.51 15.02 12.42
N MET A 271 24.19 15.17 12.30
CA MET A 271 23.53 15.65 11.09
C MET A 271 22.91 17.03 11.24
N THR A 272 22.66 17.68 10.10
CA THR A 272 22.01 19.00 9.98
C THR A 272 20.75 18.89 9.12
N PHE A 273 19.73 19.70 9.44
CA PHE A 273 18.42 19.62 8.80
C PHE A 273 17.91 21.01 8.40
N GLU A 274 17.29 21.08 7.23
CA GLU A 274 16.43 22.19 6.84
C GLU A 274 15.04 21.97 7.44
N THR A 275 14.47 22.97 8.11
CA THR A 275 13.16 22.85 8.77
C THR A 275 12.08 23.64 8.04
N LYS A 276 10.86 23.12 8.06
CA LYS A 276 9.65 23.73 7.48
C LYS A 276 8.60 23.89 8.56
N GLY A 277 7.99 25.07 8.63
CA GLY A 277 6.93 25.36 9.60
C GLY A 277 7.46 25.61 11.01
N LYS A 278 6.57 25.53 12.00
CA LYS A 278 6.86 25.71 13.42
C LYS A 278 7.06 24.37 14.11
N GLU A 279 7.93 24.35 15.13
CA GLU A 279 8.04 23.22 16.05
C GLU A 279 6.69 22.92 16.71
N ASN A 280 6.39 21.63 16.87
CA ASN A 280 5.17 21.14 17.50
C ASN A 280 5.47 19.91 18.35
N ASN A 281 5.01 19.91 19.60
CA ASN A 281 5.16 18.81 20.56
C ASN A 281 6.60 18.25 20.70
N GLY A 282 7.59 19.14 20.77
CA GLY A 282 9.01 18.79 20.87
C GLY A 282 9.57 18.20 19.57
N ALA A 283 8.90 18.40 18.44
CA ALA A 283 9.29 17.85 17.14
C ALA A 283 9.31 18.92 16.05
N THR A 284 10.27 18.79 15.13
CA THR A 284 10.40 19.66 13.96
C THR A 284 10.11 18.88 12.70
N TYR A 285 9.54 19.54 11.70
CA TYR A 285 9.37 18.98 10.38
C TYR A 285 10.53 19.42 9.52
N GLY A 286 11.42 18.50 9.14
CA GLY A 286 12.64 18.86 8.44
C GLY A 286 13.11 17.81 7.48
N ARG A 287 14.08 18.14 6.64
CA ARG A 287 14.77 17.22 5.72
C ARG A 287 16.27 17.31 5.94
N ARG A 288 17.01 16.24 5.63
CA ARG A 288 18.46 16.21 5.80
C ARG A 288 19.13 17.21 4.86
N SER A 289 20.24 17.82 5.28
CA SER A 289 20.97 18.77 4.41
C SER A 289 21.75 18.08 3.27
N ASP A 290 22.02 16.78 3.40
CA ASP A 290 22.69 15.93 2.41
C ASP A 290 21.70 15.21 1.45
N TRP A 291 20.46 15.69 1.36
CA TRP A 291 19.40 15.06 0.57
C TRP A 291 19.77 14.82 -0.91
N GLN A 292 20.63 15.68 -1.49
CA GLN A 292 21.09 15.55 -2.87
C GLN A 292 21.98 14.33 -3.10
N ASP A 293 22.75 13.92 -2.09
CA ASP A 293 23.60 12.73 -2.17
C ASP A 293 22.73 11.46 -2.24
N LEU A 294 21.69 11.41 -1.40
CA LEU A 294 20.69 10.34 -1.43
C LEU A 294 19.91 10.31 -2.76
N TYR A 295 19.53 11.48 -3.30
CA TYR A 295 18.88 11.54 -4.61
C TYR A 295 19.80 11.11 -5.74
N SER A 296 21.11 11.34 -5.62
CA SER A 296 22.10 10.85 -6.59
C SER A 296 22.23 9.33 -6.55
N ILE A 297 22.16 8.72 -5.36
CA ILE A 297 22.07 7.26 -5.19
C ILE A 297 20.78 6.75 -5.85
N ALA A 298 19.63 7.35 -5.53
CA ALA A 298 18.35 6.97 -6.11
C ALA A 298 18.37 7.04 -7.64
N LYS A 299 18.90 8.13 -8.22
CA LYS A 299 19.05 8.32 -9.66
C LYS A 299 19.80 7.15 -10.30
N LYS A 300 20.97 6.80 -9.74
CA LYS A 300 21.79 5.66 -10.21
C LYS A 300 21.02 4.35 -10.24
N TYR A 301 20.29 4.03 -9.18
CA TYR A 301 19.61 2.72 -9.08
C TYR A 301 18.32 2.68 -9.89
N TYR A 302 17.60 3.80 -10.05
CA TYR A 302 16.50 3.88 -10.99
C TYR A 302 16.98 3.76 -12.44
N GLU A 303 18.10 4.39 -12.83
CA GLU A 303 18.71 4.22 -14.15
C GLU A 303 19.09 2.75 -14.42
N ALA A 304 19.75 2.11 -13.44
CA ALA A 304 20.14 0.71 -13.56
C ALA A 304 18.93 -0.23 -13.71
N LEU A 305 17.85 0.03 -12.98
CA LEU A 305 16.61 -0.74 -13.07
C LEU A 305 15.94 -0.55 -14.43
N LEU A 306 15.82 0.70 -14.91
CA LEU A 306 15.19 1.00 -16.19
C LEU A 306 15.99 0.44 -17.37
N ALA A 307 17.30 0.25 -17.21
CA ALA A 307 18.16 -0.41 -18.21
C ALA A 307 17.97 -1.93 -18.25
N ASP A 308 17.60 -2.58 -17.13
CA ASP A 308 17.39 -4.02 -17.02
C ASP A 308 16.22 -4.35 -16.06
N PRO A 309 14.96 -4.09 -16.46
CA PRO A 309 13.80 -4.28 -15.59
C PRO A 309 13.41 -5.76 -15.44
N GLY A 310 14.10 -6.68 -16.12
CA GLY A 310 13.66 -8.07 -16.27
C GLY A 310 12.26 -8.16 -16.89
N ASN A 311 11.39 -8.99 -16.31
CA ASN A 311 10.00 -9.16 -16.76
C ASN A 311 9.00 -8.14 -16.19
N ALA A 312 9.46 -7.03 -15.59
CA ALA A 312 8.56 -5.92 -15.24
C ALA A 312 8.36 -4.99 -16.45
N LEU A 313 7.13 -4.89 -16.94
CA LEU A 313 6.79 -4.21 -18.19
C LEU A 313 5.78 -3.07 -17.94
N PHE A 314 6.16 -1.86 -18.36
CA PHE A 314 5.28 -0.70 -18.35
C PHE A 314 4.61 -0.55 -19.70
N HIS A 315 3.32 -0.90 -19.78
CA HIS A 315 2.56 -0.78 -21.02
C HIS A 315 2.25 0.69 -21.34
N LEU A 316 2.64 1.14 -22.54
CA LEU A 316 2.29 2.47 -23.08
C LEU A 316 0.95 2.45 -23.84
N THR A 317 0.54 1.27 -24.30
CA THR A 317 -0.70 1.01 -25.04
C THR A 317 -1.37 -0.23 -24.47
N ASP A 318 -2.70 -0.31 -24.55
CA ASP A 318 -3.45 -1.44 -24.00
C ASP A 318 -3.24 -2.70 -24.87
N PRO A 319 -2.66 -3.79 -24.34
CA PRO A 319 -2.33 -4.96 -25.14
C PRO A 319 -3.55 -5.83 -25.48
N ARG A 320 -4.73 -5.56 -24.90
CA ARG A 320 -5.96 -6.34 -25.16
C ARG A 320 -6.60 -6.04 -26.52
N GLY A 321 -6.11 -5.03 -27.24
CA GLY A 321 -6.73 -4.52 -28.47
C GLY A 321 -7.98 -3.68 -28.20
N ALA A 322 -8.63 -3.17 -29.25
CA ALA A 322 -9.68 -2.15 -29.09
C ALA A 322 -10.95 -2.61 -28.37
N SER A 323 -11.37 -3.87 -28.56
CA SER A 323 -12.56 -4.43 -27.91
C SER A 323 -12.54 -5.94 -27.80
N ASP A 324 -13.35 -6.49 -26.89
CA ASP A 324 -13.62 -7.93 -26.84
C ASP A 324 -14.87 -8.33 -27.65
N LYS A 325 -15.20 -9.62 -27.62
CA LYS A 325 -16.37 -10.21 -28.28
C LYS A 325 -17.71 -9.72 -27.74
N SER A 326 -17.73 -9.17 -26.53
CA SER A 326 -18.92 -8.59 -25.91
C SER A 326 -19.06 -7.10 -26.23
N GLY A 327 -18.12 -6.51 -26.99
CA GLY A 327 -18.15 -5.10 -27.36
C GLY A 327 -17.59 -4.15 -26.30
N ARG A 328 -16.96 -4.65 -25.23
CA ARG A 328 -16.28 -3.82 -24.23
C ARG A 328 -15.05 -3.20 -24.85
N THR A 329 -14.83 -1.89 -24.64
CA THR A 329 -13.66 -1.18 -25.14
C THR A 329 -12.47 -1.29 -24.18
N PHE A 330 -11.29 -1.57 -24.74
CA PHE A 330 -10.02 -1.57 -24.03
C PHE A 330 -9.06 -0.61 -24.76
N ASN A 331 -8.75 0.50 -24.11
CA ASN A 331 -7.75 1.46 -24.58
C ASN A 331 -7.16 2.21 -23.39
N ASN A 332 -6.95 1.47 -22.29
CA ASN A 332 -6.55 2.03 -21.02
C ASN A 332 -5.48 1.10 -20.41
N PRO A 333 -4.18 1.36 -20.63
CA PRO A 333 -3.10 0.53 -20.12
C PRO A 333 -3.08 0.48 -18.58
N TYR A 334 -3.50 1.57 -17.93
CA TYR A 334 -3.64 1.63 -16.47
C TYR A 334 -4.73 0.67 -15.96
N GLN A 335 -5.86 0.62 -16.66
CA GLN A 335 -6.91 -0.36 -16.41
C GLN A 335 -6.41 -1.81 -16.58
N TYR A 336 -5.54 -2.07 -17.56
CA TYR A 336 -5.03 -3.42 -17.80
C TYR A 336 -4.24 -3.97 -16.62
N PHE A 337 -3.39 -3.16 -15.98
CA PHE A 337 -2.64 -3.56 -14.79
C PHE A 337 -3.55 -4.16 -13.70
N PHE A 338 -4.62 -3.45 -13.34
CA PHE A 338 -5.53 -3.94 -12.30
C PHE A 338 -6.34 -5.15 -12.77
N GLU A 339 -6.78 -5.19 -14.02
CA GLU A 339 -7.51 -6.35 -14.57
C GLU A 339 -6.69 -7.65 -14.53
N GLN A 340 -5.37 -7.58 -14.74
CA GLN A 340 -4.49 -8.75 -14.62
C GLN A 340 -4.54 -9.37 -13.23
N MET A 341 -4.67 -8.55 -12.18
CA MET A 341 -4.78 -9.01 -10.81
C MET A 341 -6.11 -9.72 -10.49
N HIS A 342 -7.11 -9.59 -11.38
CA HIS A 342 -8.41 -10.27 -11.25
C HIS A 342 -8.50 -11.57 -12.05
N MET A 343 -7.49 -11.93 -12.84
CA MET A 343 -7.60 -13.07 -13.77
C MET A 343 -7.69 -14.43 -13.06
N ASP A 344 -6.67 -14.83 -12.29
CA ASP A 344 -6.61 -16.11 -11.59
C ASP A 344 -5.52 -16.10 -10.50
N ASP A 345 -5.50 -17.14 -9.67
CA ASP A 345 -4.42 -17.37 -8.69
C ASP A 345 -3.06 -17.52 -9.39
N ALA A 346 -1.99 -17.07 -8.72
CA ALA A 346 -0.60 -17.13 -9.21
C ALA A 346 -0.35 -16.39 -10.55
N ILE A 347 -1.27 -15.50 -10.97
CA ILE A 347 -1.04 -14.52 -12.03
C ILE A 347 -0.53 -13.23 -11.38
N TYR A 348 0.54 -12.68 -11.95
CA TYR A 348 1.14 -11.43 -11.52
C TYR A 348 1.02 -10.40 -12.63
N ALA A 349 0.73 -9.15 -12.28
CA ALA A 349 0.57 -8.10 -13.27
C ALA A 349 1.91 -7.75 -13.92
N ASP A 350 1.88 -7.40 -15.21
CA ASP A 350 3.10 -7.14 -15.99
C ASP A 350 3.90 -5.96 -15.42
N GLU A 351 3.22 -4.92 -14.93
CA GLU A 351 3.88 -3.73 -14.37
C GLU A 351 4.46 -3.97 -12.98
N SER A 352 4.04 -5.03 -12.27
CA SER A 352 4.52 -5.31 -10.93
C SER A 352 6.02 -5.59 -10.91
N ILE A 353 6.68 -5.07 -9.89
CA ILE A 353 8.06 -5.38 -9.51
C ILE A 353 8.04 -6.41 -8.38
N TYR A 354 7.13 -6.24 -7.42
CA TYR A 354 6.88 -7.21 -6.35
C TYR A 354 5.43 -7.19 -5.91
N GLU A 355 4.85 -8.38 -5.79
CA GLU A 355 3.54 -8.61 -5.18
C GLU A 355 3.68 -9.64 -4.05
N TYR A 356 3.08 -9.37 -2.88
CA TYR A 356 2.91 -10.46 -1.94
C TYR A 356 1.78 -11.37 -2.44
N PRO A 357 1.97 -12.71 -2.41
CA PRO A 357 1.05 -13.63 -3.03
C PRO A 357 -0.15 -13.92 -2.11
N MET A 358 -1.32 -14.03 -2.72
CA MET A 358 -2.56 -14.48 -2.10
C MET A 358 -3.13 -15.66 -2.89
N GLN A 359 -4.00 -16.43 -2.25
CA GLN A 359 -4.64 -17.59 -2.85
C GLN A 359 -6.12 -17.59 -2.53
N GLN A 360 -6.96 -17.89 -3.51
CA GLN A 360 -8.39 -18.05 -3.32
C GLN A 360 -8.72 -19.10 -2.26
N GLY A 361 -9.68 -18.77 -1.39
CA GLY A 361 -10.04 -19.63 -0.26
C GLY A 361 -8.97 -19.76 0.83
N GLY A 362 -7.80 -19.14 0.66
CA GLY A 362 -6.62 -19.24 1.52
C GLY A 362 -6.73 -18.44 2.83
N GLY A 363 -5.66 -17.73 3.22
CA GLY A 363 -5.56 -16.95 4.45
C GLY A 363 -6.52 -15.74 4.53
N ASN A 364 -6.34 -14.85 5.52
CA ASN A 364 -7.11 -13.60 5.58
C ASN A 364 -6.69 -12.65 4.45
N ASP A 365 -7.60 -12.31 3.55
CA ASP A 365 -7.37 -11.37 2.46
C ASP A 365 -8.03 -10.01 2.78
N GLY A 366 -7.28 -9.19 3.50
CA GLY A 366 -7.73 -7.91 4.05
C GLY A 366 -7.85 -6.78 3.01
N ARG A 367 -7.06 -6.79 1.93
CA ARG A 367 -6.96 -5.63 1.02
C ARG A 367 -8.23 -5.45 0.17
N PRO A 368 -8.65 -6.42 -0.67
CA PRO A 368 -9.92 -6.38 -1.39
C PRO A 368 -11.13 -6.30 -0.45
N TYR A 369 -11.04 -6.87 0.74
CA TYR A 369 -12.11 -6.74 1.73
C TYR A 369 -12.26 -5.32 2.29
N SER A 370 -11.15 -4.66 2.61
CA SER A 370 -11.14 -3.37 3.28
C SER A 370 -11.09 -2.21 2.29
N PHE A 371 -10.63 -2.41 1.06
CA PHE A 371 -10.40 -1.35 0.06
C PHE A 371 -10.88 -1.71 -1.34
N GLY A 372 -11.42 -2.92 -1.55
CA GLY A 372 -12.11 -3.23 -2.79
C GLY A 372 -13.45 -2.50 -2.90
N ARG A 373 -14.09 -2.65 -4.06
CA ARG A 373 -15.39 -2.05 -4.29
C ARG A 373 -16.42 -2.59 -3.27
N PRO A 374 -17.15 -1.72 -2.56
CA PRO A 374 -18.05 -2.12 -1.48
C PRO A 374 -19.12 -3.12 -1.92
N SER A 375 -19.36 -4.12 -1.07
CA SER A 375 -20.46 -5.06 -1.22
C SER A 375 -21.18 -5.29 0.10
N SER A 376 -22.50 -5.26 0.03
CA SER A 376 -23.39 -5.50 1.18
C SER A 376 -23.71 -7.00 1.38
N GLY A 377 -23.01 -7.88 0.64
CA GLY A 377 -23.24 -9.32 0.63
C GLY A 377 -22.89 -10.06 1.91
N GLY A 378 -23.86 -10.36 2.76
CA GLY A 378 -23.62 -11.11 3.99
C GLY A 378 -23.61 -12.63 3.79
N SER A 379 -22.42 -13.26 3.75
CA SER A 379 -22.16 -14.73 3.82
C SER A 379 -22.07 -15.51 2.47
N LYS A 380 -22.00 -16.85 2.59
CA LYS A 380 -21.84 -17.89 1.55
C LYS A 380 -22.79 -17.81 0.34
N ALA A 381 -23.90 -17.07 0.45
CA ALA A 381 -24.93 -16.98 -0.57
C ALA A 381 -24.94 -15.62 -1.29
N ALA A 382 -23.93 -14.78 -1.04
CA ALA A 382 -23.86 -13.44 -1.61
C ALA A 382 -22.95 -13.38 -2.85
N TYR A 383 -23.33 -12.48 -3.76
CA TYR A 383 -22.70 -12.31 -5.07
C TYR A 383 -22.41 -10.81 -5.30
N PRO A 384 -21.19 -10.34 -5.04
CA PRO A 384 -20.11 -11.01 -4.31
C PRO A 384 -20.33 -11.00 -2.79
N CYS A 385 -19.40 -11.64 -2.07
CA CYS A 385 -19.30 -11.52 -0.61
C CYS A 385 -19.10 -10.08 -0.15
N LYS A 386 -19.25 -9.86 1.16
CA LYS A 386 -19.12 -8.55 1.78
C LYS A 386 -17.71 -8.01 1.57
N SER A 387 -17.64 -6.74 1.18
CA SER A 387 -16.46 -5.90 1.21
C SER A 387 -16.85 -4.54 1.79
N TYR A 388 -16.06 -4.00 2.71
CA TYR A 388 -16.36 -2.73 3.37
C TYR A 388 -16.03 -1.51 2.49
N GLY A 389 -14.96 -1.59 1.69
CA GLY A 389 -14.38 -0.48 0.92
C GLY A 389 -14.24 0.80 1.76
N GLN A 390 -13.35 0.80 2.74
CA GLN A 390 -13.16 1.86 3.74
C GLN A 390 -12.08 2.88 3.36
N GLY A 391 -11.37 2.70 2.25
CA GLY A 391 -10.73 3.81 1.56
C GLY A 391 -11.80 4.54 0.75
N ARG A 392 -12.20 5.73 1.18
CA ARG A 392 -13.07 6.62 0.40
C ARG A 392 -12.30 7.77 -0.16
N ILE A 393 -12.92 8.46 -1.11
CA ILE A 393 -12.32 9.59 -1.77
C ILE A 393 -13.01 10.89 -1.34
N ASN A 394 -12.23 11.94 -1.13
CA ASN A 394 -12.72 13.31 -0.99
C ASN A 394 -13.48 13.70 -2.28
N PRO A 395 -14.78 14.05 -2.22
CA PRO A 395 -15.55 14.34 -3.44
C PRO A 395 -14.98 15.47 -4.28
N ALA A 396 -14.40 16.48 -3.64
CA ALA A 396 -13.69 17.57 -4.30
C ALA A 396 -12.50 17.09 -5.15
N TYR A 397 -11.82 16.00 -4.78
CA TYR A 397 -10.74 15.42 -5.58
C TYR A 397 -11.29 14.78 -6.86
N PHE A 398 -12.31 13.92 -6.72
CA PHE A 398 -12.92 13.22 -7.86
C PHE A 398 -13.52 14.18 -8.90
N TYR A 399 -14.22 15.21 -8.43
CA TYR A 399 -14.85 16.18 -9.31
C TYR A 399 -13.90 17.28 -9.78
N GLY A 400 -13.03 17.80 -8.91
CA GLY A 400 -12.30 19.04 -9.16
C GLY A 400 -10.84 18.90 -9.57
N VAL A 401 -10.21 17.73 -9.36
CA VAL A 401 -8.76 17.57 -9.54
C VAL A 401 -8.42 16.68 -10.74
N PHE A 402 -9.20 15.63 -11.01
CA PHE A 402 -9.03 14.88 -12.25
C PHE A 402 -9.40 15.74 -13.47
N ASP A 403 -8.58 15.65 -14.52
CA ASP A 403 -9.00 16.08 -15.85
C ASP A 403 -10.14 15.18 -16.33
N PRO A 404 -11.20 15.71 -16.96
CA PRO A 404 -12.29 14.89 -17.50
C PRO A 404 -11.86 13.80 -18.49
N ASN A 405 -10.70 13.94 -19.13
CA ASN A 405 -10.12 12.98 -20.07
C ASN A 405 -9.15 11.99 -19.42
N ASP A 406 -8.86 12.11 -18.12
CA ASP A 406 -7.98 11.18 -17.42
C ASP A 406 -8.68 9.83 -17.23
N MET A 407 -8.20 8.81 -17.95
CA MET A 407 -8.82 7.49 -17.97
C MET A 407 -8.59 6.71 -16.66
N ARG A 408 -7.74 7.20 -15.75
CA ARG A 408 -7.49 6.56 -14.44
C ARG A 408 -8.60 6.82 -13.44
N ARG A 409 -9.38 7.89 -13.61
CA ARG A 409 -10.43 8.29 -12.66
C ARG A 409 -11.41 7.16 -12.40
N ASP A 410 -11.98 6.59 -13.45
CA ASP A 410 -13.02 5.57 -13.36
C ASP A 410 -12.46 4.19 -12.93
N VAL A 411 -11.19 3.92 -13.25
CA VAL A 411 -10.47 2.72 -12.78
C VAL A 411 -10.15 2.80 -11.30
N SER A 412 -9.81 3.99 -10.82
CA SER A 412 -9.41 4.23 -9.43
C SER A 412 -10.61 4.36 -8.51
N ILE A 413 -11.68 5.02 -8.98
CA ILE A 413 -12.77 5.54 -8.15
C ILE A 413 -14.12 5.20 -8.78
N THR A 414 -15.07 4.78 -7.95
CA THR A 414 -16.45 4.55 -8.36
C THR A 414 -17.45 5.08 -7.33
N MET A 415 -18.69 5.26 -7.78
CA MET A 415 -19.85 5.72 -7.03
C MET A 415 -20.85 4.59 -6.75
N THR A 416 -20.57 3.38 -7.23
CA THR A 416 -21.43 2.22 -7.07
C THR A 416 -20.76 1.07 -6.34
N GLY A 417 -21.55 0.28 -5.63
CA GLY A 417 -21.17 -0.98 -5.00
C GLY A 417 -22.07 -2.12 -5.44
N SER A 418 -22.02 -3.23 -4.72
CA SER A 418 -22.96 -4.35 -4.89
C SER A 418 -23.89 -4.46 -3.68
N ASN A 419 -25.15 -4.82 -3.92
CA ASN A 419 -26.09 -5.15 -2.84
C ASN A 419 -25.92 -6.59 -2.31
N GLY A 420 -24.98 -7.36 -2.87
CA GLY A 420 -24.73 -8.76 -2.51
C GLY A 420 -25.64 -9.79 -3.18
N LYS A 421 -26.51 -9.36 -4.10
CA LYS A 421 -27.44 -10.23 -4.85
C LYS A 421 -27.18 -10.17 -6.36
N GLY A 422 -25.95 -9.86 -6.77
CA GLY A 422 -25.58 -9.64 -8.17
C GLY A 422 -26.20 -8.39 -8.79
N VAL A 423 -26.53 -7.39 -7.97
CA VAL A 423 -27.14 -6.12 -8.43
C VAL A 423 -26.33 -4.93 -7.91
N GLU A 424 -26.05 -4.01 -8.83
CA GLU A 424 -25.35 -2.76 -8.59
C GLU A 424 -26.21 -1.78 -7.78
N LYS A 425 -25.55 -1.01 -6.92
CA LYS A 425 -26.21 -0.05 -6.02
C LYS A 425 -25.40 1.24 -5.93
N LEU A 426 -26.08 2.38 -5.97
CA LEU A 426 -25.46 3.69 -5.70
C LEU A 426 -25.00 3.76 -4.24
N ILE A 427 -23.86 4.37 -4.00
CA ILE A 427 -23.35 4.61 -2.65
C ILE A 427 -23.58 6.09 -2.27
N PRO A 428 -24.53 6.40 -1.38
CA PRO A 428 -24.80 7.78 -0.97
C PRO A 428 -23.66 8.38 -0.13
N PHE A 429 -23.63 9.70 0.02
CA PHE A 429 -22.65 10.40 0.88
C PHE A 429 -23.04 10.44 2.37
N VAL A 430 -24.10 9.74 2.77
CA VAL A 430 -24.38 9.52 4.19
C VAL A 430 -23.25 8.68 4.81
N PRO A 431 -22.64 9.07 5.95
CA PRO A 431 -21.55 8.32 6.56
C PRO A 431 -21.97 6.88 6.90
N ASN A 432 -21.28 5.88 6.33
CA ASN A 432 -21.54 4.46 6.60
C ASN A 432 -20.41 3.59 6.04
N SER A 433 -20.30 2.36 6.51
CA SER A 433 -19.47 1.33 5.88
C SER A 433 -20.24 0.61 4.75
N LYS A 434 -19.55 0.06 3.75
CA LYS A 434 -20.11 -0.73 2.63
C LYS A 434 -20.86 0.10 1.57
N ALA A 435 -21.88 -0.47 0.92
CA ALA A 435 -22.64 0.19 -0.15
C ALA A 435 -23.87 0.96 0.39
N GLU A 436 -24.07 1.01 1.71
CA GLU A 436 -25.10 1.83 2.36
C GLU A 436 -24.71 3.31 2.47
N GLY A 437 -23.43 3.66 2.30
CA GLY A 437 -22.95 5.04 2.46
C GLY A 437 -21.44 5.18 2.43
N GLY A 438 -20.94 6.36 2.78
CA GLY A 438 -19.53 6.76 2.74
C GLY A 438 -19.08 7.39 1.42
N GLY A 439 -19.93 7.38 0.39
CA GLY A 439 -19.69 8.00 -0.90
C GLY A 439 -18.66 7.27 -1.78
N LEU A 440 -17.95 8.04 -2.58
CA LEU A 440 -16.97 7.58 -3.57
C LEU A 440 -15.92 6.66 -2.96
N THR A 441 -15.63 5.56 -3.65
CA THR A 441 -14.84 4.44 -3.14
C THR A 441 -13.84 3.94 -4.17
N LEU A 442 -12.87 3.17 -3.70
CA LEU A 442 -11.85 2.56 -4.53
C LEU A 442 -12.42 1.43 -5.37
N ASN A 443 -11.94 1.35 -6.62
CA ASN A 443 -12.47 0.43 -7.62
C ASN A 443 -11.43 -0.61 -8.09
N LYS A 444 -10.16 -0.47 -7.65
CA LYS A 444 -9.00 -1.26 -8.10
C LYS A 444 -9.03 -2.74 -7.70
N TRP A 445 -9.64 -3.08 -6.57
CA TRP A 445 -9.70 -4.47 -6.05
C TRP A 445 -11.14 -5.00 -5.99
N ASP A 446 -11.89 -4.87 -7.10
CA ASP A 446 -13.28 -5.33 -7.19
C ASP A 446 -13.41 -6.84 -7.48
N GLU A 447 -13.93 -7.62 -6.53
CA GLU A 447 -14.18 -9.06 -6.69
C GLU A 447 -15.13 -9.40 -7.85
N ASN A 448 -16.02 -8.48 -8.28
CA ASN A 448 -16.88 -8.75 -9.45
C ASN A 448 -16.10 -8.95 -10.74
N ARG A 449 -14.89 -8.40 -10.81
CA ARG A 449 -14.00 -8.51 -11.98
C ARG A 449 -13.28 -9.83 -12.04
N GLN A 450 -13.23 -10.58 -10.94
CA GLN A 450 -12.55 -11.85 -10.93
C GLN A 450 -13.21 -12.82 -11.91
N ALA A 451 -12.39 -13.58 -12.62
CA ALA A 451 -12.90 -14.65 -13.47
C ALA A 451 -13.66 -15.68 -12.61
N ASN A 452 -13.11 -16.02 -11.44
CA ASN A 452 -13.64 -17.02 -10.50
C ASN A 452 -13.67 -16.48 -9.05
N PRO A 453 -14.54 -15.52 -8.68
CA PRO A 453 -14.55 -14.96 -7.33
C PRO A 453 -14.93 -15.99 -6.27
N TRP A 454 -14.29 -15.91 -5.10
CA TRP A 454 -14.56 -16.84 -4.00
C TRP A 454 -15.82 -16.45 -3.21
N VAL A 455 -16.97 -17.02 -3.57
CA VAL A 455 -18.27 -16.69 -2.95
C VAL A 455 -18.57 -17.44 -1.64
N ALA A 456 -17.75 -18.42 -1.26
CA ALA A 456 -18.00 -19.22 -0.05
C ALA A 456 -17.65 -18.51 1.26
N ALA A 457 -16.84 -17.44 1.23
CA ALA A 457 -16.54 -16.62 2.40
C ALA A 457 -15.92 -15.29 1.99
N GLN A 458 -16.20 -14.22 2.75
CA GLN A 458 -15.48 -12.94 2.65
C GLN A 458 -14.00 -13.09 3.06
N ARG A 459 -13.15 -12.14 2.64
CA ARG A 459 -11.70 -12.11 2.96
C ARG A 459 -10.93 -13.30 2.38
N LYS A 460 -11.30 -13.76 1.18
CA LYS A 460 -10.74 -14.96 0.51
C LYS A 460 -10.59 -14.78 -1.00
N SER A 461 -10.45 -13.55 -1.48
CA SER A 461 -10.51 -13.25 -2.92
C SER A 461 -9.30 -13.81 -3.68
N GLY A 462 -8.14 -13.92 -3.03
CA GLY A 462 -6.90 -14.37 -3.68
C GLY A 462 -6.21 -13.29 -4.51
N ILE A 463 -6.72 -12.07 -4.53
CA ILE A 463 -6.08 -10.95 -5.23
C ILE A 463 -4.77 -10.59 -4.52
N ASN A 464 -3.65 -10.68 -5.24
CA ASN A 464 -2.33 -10.34 -4.73
C ASN A 464 -2.22 -8.85 -4.31
N GLY A 465 -1.25 -8.54 -3.47
CA GLY A 465 -0.95 -7.16 -3.09
C GLY A 465 0.28 -6.59 -3.81
N PRO A 466 0.12 -5.70 -4.81
CA PRO A 466 1.24 -5.02 -5.47
C PRO A 466 1.87 -4.02 -4.51
N TYR A 467 3.05 -4.36 -3.98
CA TYR A 467 3.81 -3.51 -3.07
C TYR A 467 4.70 -2.51 -3.83
N MET A 468 5.08 -2.84 -5.07
CA MET A 468 5.93 -2.01 -5.91
C MET A 468 5.68 -2.33 -7.39
N ARG A 469 5.55 -1.28 -8.22
CA ARG A 469 5.29 -1.39 -9.67
C ARG A 469 6.09 -0.37 -10.47
N MET A 470 6.24 -0.62 -11.77
CA MET A 470 7.15 0.13 -12.64
C MET A 470 6.84 1.63 -12.74
N SER A 471 5.57 2.05 -12.67
CA SER A 471 5.21 3.48 -12.61
C SER A 471 5.93 4.22 -11.47
N GLU A 472 6.25 3.52 -10.38
CA GLU A 472 6.88 4.13 -9.21
C GLU A 472 8.33 4.47 -9.48
N VAL A 473 9.00 3.60 -10.24
CA VAL A 473 10.34 3.82 -10.74
C VAL A 473 10.34 4.97 -11.74
N TYR A 474 9.36 5.02 -12.65
CA TYR A 474 9.26 6.10 -13.64
C TYR A 474 9.07 7.47 -12.96
N LEU A 475 8.11 7.57 -12.04
CA LEU A 475 7.84 8.83 -11.32
C LEU A 475 8.93 9.16 -10.29
N GLY A 476 9.51 8.16 -9.62
CA GLY A 476 10.64 8.36 -8.71
C GLY A 476 11.89 8.83 -9.47
N TYR A 477 12.17 8.25 -10.64
CA TYR A 477 13.26 8.68 -11.50
C TYR A 477 13.04 10.09 -12.05
N ALA A 478 11.80 10.39 -12.45
CA ALA A 478 11.41 11.74 -12.86
C ALA A 478 11.67 12.75 -11.74
N GLU A 479 11.24 12.43 -10.51
CA GLU A 479 11.38 13.27 -9.33
C GLU A 479 12.84 13.57 -9.02
N VAL A 480 13.69 12.55 -8.93
CA VAL A 480 15.11 12.73 -8.60
C VAL A 480 15.86 13.47 -9.71
N CYS A 481 15.54 13.22 -10.98
CA CYS A 481 16.13 13.97 -12.09
C CYS A 481 15.76 15.45 -12.02
N ALA A 482 14.47 15.76 -11.89
CA ALA A 482 14.00 17.14 -11.80
C ALA A 482 14.60 17.88 -10.59
N ALA A 483 14.62 17.24 -9.42
CA ALA A 483 15.17 17.81 -8.19
C ALA A 483 16.69 18.02 -8.24
N LEU A 484 17.43 17.21 -9.01
CA LEU A 484 18.86 17.39 -9.26
C LEU A 484 19.17 18.33 -10.44
N GLY A 485 18.15 18.94 -11.06
CA GLY A 485 18.30 19.89 -12.15
C GLY A 485 18.31 19.30 -13.57
N ASP A 486 18.13 17.98 -13.71
CA ASP A 486 17.94 17.30 -14.99
C ASP A 486 16.45 17.36 -15.41
N VAL A 487 16.03 18.57 -15.77
CA VAL A 487 14.64 18.88 -16.13
C VAL A 487 14.18 18.14 -17.39
N VAL A 488 15.10 17.87 -18.33
CA VAL A 488 14.77 17.19 -19.60
C VAL A 488 14.36 15.75 -19.32
N THR A 489 15.20 15.00 -18.60
CA THR A 489 14.89 13.61 -18.23
C THR A 489 13.67 13.55 -17.31
N GLY A 490 13.59 14.45 -16.31
CA GLY A 490 12.44 14.54 -15.41
C GLY A 490 11.12 14.70 -16.16
N LYS A 491 11.07 15.64 -17.11
CA LYS A 491 9.89 15.90 -17.94
C LYS A 491 9.55 14.73 -18.85
N GLN A 492 10.55 14.05 -19.41
CA GLN A 492 10.33 12.89 -20.28
C GLN A 492 9.61 11.76 -19.54
N TYR A 493 10.06 11.40 -18.33
CA TYR A 493 9.45 10.31 -17.56
C TYR A 493 8.08 10.69 -16.97
N LEU A 494 7.89 11.94 -16.55
CA LEU A 494 6.55 12.48 -16.23
C LEU A 494 5.59 12.30 -17.42
N LYS A 495 6.03 12.75 -18.60
CA LYS A 495 5.25 12.68 -19.83
C LYS A 495 4.87 11.24 -20.18
N THR A 496 5.78 10.28 -20.01
CA THR A 496 5.50 8.87 -20.28
C THR A 496 4.35 8.31 -19.45
N VAL A 497 4.32 8.60 -18.15
CA VAL A 497 3.25 8.11 -17.25
C VAL A 497 1.94 8.85 -17.51
N ARG A 498 2.01 10.16 -17.70
CA ARG A 498 0.83 10.97 -17.97
C ARG A 498 0.19 10.63 -19.30
N GLU A 499 0.94 10.61 -20.40
CA GLU A 499 0.35 10.42 -21.75
C GLU A 499 -0.30 9.05 -21.97
N ARG A 500 0.24 7.99 -21.34
CA ARG A 500 -0.40 6.67 -21.27
C ARG A 500 -1.86 6.75 -20.79
N SER A 501 -2.11 7.65 -19.85
CA SER A 501 -3.31 7.69 -19.01
C SER A 501 -4.45 8.50 -19.63
N PHE A 502 -4.24 9.03 -20.84
CA PHE A 502 -5.18 9.87 -21.56
C PHE A 502 -5.38 9.37 -23.00
N PRO A 503 -6.52 9.70 -23.63
CA PRO A 503 -6.62 9.59 -25.08
C PRO A 503 -5.52 10.41 -25.76
N GLN A 504 -5.07 9.93 -26.92
CA GLN A 504 -3.93 10.51 -27.64
C GLN A 504 -4.10 12.04 -27.83
N GLY A 505 -3.11 12.79 -27.36
CA GLY A 505 -3.07 14.26 -27.50
C GLY A 505 -3.85 15.05 -26.45
N LEU A 506 -4.59 14.39 -25.54
CA LEU A 506 -5.43 15.08 -24.54
C LEU A 506 -4.76 15.26 -23.17
N ALA A 507 -3.60 14.63 -22.91
CA ALA A 507 -2.90 14.76 -21.63
C ALA A 507 -2.41 16.18 -21.31
N ASN A 508 -2.11 16.97 -22.34
CA ASN A 508 -1.57 18.32 -22.30
C ASN A 508 -0.52 18.54 -21.18
N THR A 509 0.52 17.71 -21.17
CA THR A 509 1.54 17.66 -20.10
C THR A 509 2.21 19.01 -19.83
N ASP A 510 2.41 19.84 -20.85
CA ASP A 510 3.04 21.15 -20.69
C ASP A 510 2.12 22.14 -19.96
N ALA A 511 0.81 22.14 -20.27
CA ALA A 511 -0.15 22.94 -19.52
C ALA A 511 -0.30 22.45 -18.07
N PHE A 512 -0.25 21.13 -17.85
CA PHE A 512 -0.24 20.55 -16.51
C PHE A 512 0.98 20.98 -15.68
N ILE A 513 2.17 21.03 -16.27
CA ILE A 513 3.36 21.56 -15.59
C ILE A 513 3.19 23.08 -15.32
N ALA A 514 2.62 23.82 -16.27
CA ALA A 514 2.40 25.26 -16.13
C ALA A 514 1.38 25.61 -15.04
N SER A 515 0.37 24.77 -14.77
CA SER A 515 -0.59 25.00 -13.67
C SER A 515 0.06 24.95 -12.29
N PHE A 516 1.27 24.42 -12.16
CA PHE A 516 2.09 24.46 -10.94
C PHE A 516 3.25 25.46 -11.05
N GLY A 517 3.07 26.55 -11.81
CA GLY A 517 4.07 27.60 -11.94
C GLY A 517 5.36 27.15 -12.65
N ASN A 518 5.28 26.09 -13.46
CA ASN A 518 6.41 25.39 -14.06
C ASN A 518 7.36 24.68 -13.08
N ASP A 519 6.93 24.45 -11.84
CA ASP A 519 7.63 23.56 -10.92
C ASP A 519 7.41 22.10 -11.35
N LEU A 520 8.43 21.53 -12.01
CA LEU A 520 8.38 20.16 -12.49
C LEU A 520 8.31 19.13 -11.36
N VAL A 521 9.00 19.36 -10.23
CA VAL A 521 8.95 18.44 -9.08
C VAL A 521 7.54 18.43 -8.52
N ARG A 522 6.93 19.61 -8.36
CA ARG A 522 5.53 19.72 -7.92
C ARG A 522 4.57 18.98 -8.87
N ALA A 523 4.71 19.17 -10.18
CA ALA A 523 3.89 18.48 -11.16
C ALA A 523 4.05 16.94 -11.10
N ILE A 524 5.26 16.44 -10.86
CA ILE A 524 5.51 15.00 -10.68
C ILE A 524 4.83 14.46 -9.42
N ILE A 525 4.88 15.22 -8.31
CA ILE A 525 4.20 14.84 -7.07
C ILE A 525 2.68 14.77 -7.27
N GLU A 526 2.10 15.70 -8.04
CA GLU A 526 0.67 15.65 -8.41
C GLU A 526 0.35 14.46 -9.33
N GLU A 527 1.20 14.16 -10.31
CA GLU A 527 1.02 13.00 -11.17
C GLU A 527 1.01 11.68 -10.37
N ARG A 528 1.85 11.56 -9.33
CA ARG A 528 1.79 10.44 -8.39
C ARG A 528 0.43 10.33 -7.69
N GLY A 529 -0.23 11.44 -7.41
CA GLY A 529 -1.58 11.45 -6.81
C GLY A 529 -2.62 10.79 -7.72
N PHE A 530 -2.60 11.09 -9.02
CA PHE A 530 -3.48 10.44 -9.99
C PHE A 530 -3.13 8.96 -10.17
N GLU A 531 -1.84 8.66 -10.31
CA GLU A 531 -1.37 7.31 -10.57
C GLU A 531 -1.66 6.34 -9.41
N TYR A 532 -1.55 6.79 -8.17
CA TYR A 532 -1.67 5.95 -6.96
C TYR A 532 -2.91 6.22 -6.11
N ALA A 533 -3.93 6.93 -6.61
CA ALA A 533 -5.15 7.19 -5.85
C ALA A 533 -5.73 5.90 -5.23
N GLY A 534 -5.79 5.82 -3.90
CA GLY A 534 -6.25 4.65 -3.16
C GLY A 534 -5.24 3.53 -2.93
N GLU A 535 -3.97 3.69 -3.31
CA GLU A 535 -2.93 2.68 -3.12
C GLU A 535 -2.10 2.90 -1.84
N GLY A 536 -2.40 3.96 -1.06
CA GLY A 536 -1.71 4.27 0.21
C GLY A 536 -0.37 5.00 0.05
N ASP A 537 -0.14 5.64 -1.10
CA ASP A 537 1.09 6.41 -1.40
C ASP A 537 0.96 7.89 -1.01
N ARG A 538 -0.19 8.52 -1.30
CA ARG A 538 -0.31 9.98 -1.35
C ARG A 538 0.06 10.67 -0.04
N ARG A 539 -0.43 10.19 1.10
CA ARG A 539 -0.11 10.74 2.42
C ARG A 539 1.40 10.83 2.64
N TRP A 540 2.12 9.74 2.38
CA TRP A 540 3.55 9.63 2.60
C TRP A 540 4.35 10.42 1.58
N THR A 541 3.91 10.43 0.33
CA THR A 541 4.48 11.30 -0.72
C THR A 541 4.37 12.78 -0.35
N LEU A 542 3.23 13.23 0.18
CA LEU A 542 3.05 14.60 0.65
C LEU A 542 3.89 14.92 1.89
N ILE A 543 4.03 13.97 2.80
CA ILE A 543 4.93 14.11 3.96
C ILE A 543 6.38 14.25 3.48
N ARG A 544 6.91 13.34 2.67
CA ARG A 544 8.33 13.37 2.28
C ARG A 544 8.67 14.53 1.33
N SER A 545 7.73 14.98 0.50
CA SER A 545 7.94 16.12 -0.40
C SER A 545 7.78 17.48 0.29
N GLY A 546 7.21 17.52 1.51
CA GLY A 546 6.96 18.76 2.22
C GLY A 546 5.64 19.44 1.84
N TYR A 547 4.83 18.86 0.94
CA TYR A 547 3.60 19.47 0.42
C TYR A 547 2.35 19.15 1.24
N LEU A 548 2.43 18.30 2.28
CA LEU A 548 1.27 17.93 3.08
C LEU A 548 0.42 19.12 3.55
N PRO A 549 0.95 20.16 4.24
CA PRO A 549 0.12 21.26 4.73
C PRO A 549 -0.58 22.05 3.62
N GLU A 550 0.07 22.19 2.47
CA GLU A 550 -0.47 22.93 1.33
C GLU A 550 -1.64 22.18 0.69
N ASP A 551 -1.47 20.89 0.42
CA ASP A 551 -2.47 20.10 -0.30
C ASP A 551 -3.70 19.77 0.54
N ILE A 552 -3.50 19.48 1.83
CA ILE A 552 -4.64 19.24 2.71
C ILE A 552 -5.44 20.53 2.96
N LYS A 553 -4.79 21.70 2.88
CA LYS A 553 -5.50 22.98 2.89
C LYS A 553 -6.27 23.19 1.59
N ARG A 554 -5.63 22.93 0.44
CA ARG A 554 -6.24 23.06 -0.89
C ARG A 554 -7.52 22.24 -1.02
N ILE A 555 -7.49 20.97 -0.60
CA ILE A 555 -8.70 20.12 -0.65
C ILE A 555 -9.78 20.60 0.32
N LYS A 556 -9.40 21.11 1.50
CA LYS A 556 -10.34 21.61 2.51
C LYS A 556 -11.08 22.84 1.99
N ASP A 557 -10.35 23.79 1.41
CA ASP A 557 -10.92 24.99 0.79
C ASP A 557 -11.84 24.63 -0.39
N MET A 558 -11.40 23.70 -1.26
CA MET A 558 -12.19 23.22 -2.40
C MET A 558 -13.47 22.50 -1.95
N THR A 559 -13.38 21.66 -0.93
CA THR A 559 -14.53 20.97 -0.33
C THR A 559 -15.53 21.96 0.23
N LYS A 560 -15.06 22.98 0.95
CA LYS A 560 -15.92 24.05 1.46
C LYS A 560 -16.66 24.80 0.34
N ALA A 561 -15.94 25.20 -0.71
CA ALA A 561 -16.54 25.90 -1.85
C ALA A 561 -17.60 25.05 -2.56
N MET A 562 -17.31 23.77 -2.78
CA MET A 562 -18.25 22.80 -3.35
C MET A 562 -19.54 22.72 -2.53
N MET A 563 -19.41 22.58 -1.21
CA MET A 563 -20.56 22.43 -0.31
C MET A 563 -21.37 23.72 -0.17
N ASP A 564 -20.72 24.88 -0.20
CA ASP A 564 -21.39 26.19 -0.22
C ASP A 564 -22.19 26.38 -1.52
N GLY A 565 -21.64 25.95 -2.67
CA GLY A 565 -22.37 25.92 -3.94
C GLY A 565 -23.59 25.01 -3.89
N LEU A 566 -23.42 23.77 -3.42
CA LEU A 566 -24.52 22.81 -3.27
C LEU A 566 -25.63 23.35 -2.37
N ALA A 567 -25.29 23.96 -1.22
CA ALA A 567 -26.27 24.50 -0.28
C ALA A 567 -27.04 25.71 -0.83
N THR A 568 -26.40 26.53 -1.66
CA THR A 568 -26.99 27.80 -2.13
C THR A 568 -27.66 27.70 -3.50
N LYS A 569 -27.13 26.85 -4.39
CA LYS A 569 -27.56 26.73 -5.79
C LYS A 569 -28.15 25.35 -6.12
N GLY A 570 -27.91 24.35 -5.28
CA GLY A 570 -28.22 22.96 -5.60
C GLY A 570 -27.18 22.28 -6.52
N TYR A 571 -26.08 22.96 -6.85
CA TYR A 571 -24.97 22.41 -7.63
C TYR A 571 -23.67 23.20 -7.40
N TYR A 572 -22.53 22.65 -7.80
CA TYR A 572 -21.25 23.36 -7.89
C TYR A 572 -20.50 22.95 -9.15
N GLU A 573 -19.93 23.93 -9.85
CA GLU A 573 -19.10 23.75 -11.04
C GLU A 573 -17.63 24.00 -10.68
N PHE A 574 -16.77 23.04 -10.98
CA PHE A 574 -15.33 23.11 -10.76
C PHE A 574 -14.63 23.77 -11.95
N GLU A 575 -13.39 24.23 -11.75
CA GLU A 575 -12.61 24.91 -12.80
C GLU A 575 -12.33 24.03 -14.03
N ASN A 576 -12.31 22.70 -13.84
CA ASN A 576 -12.18 21.73 -14.93
C ASN A 576 -13.49 21.47 -15.70
N GLY A 577 -14.57 22.19 -15.37
CA GLY A 577 -15.89 22.08 -16.01
C GLY A 577 -16.79 20.94 -15.48
N ASN A 578 -16.30 20.10 -14.56
CA ASN A 578 -17.16 19.10 -13.94
C ASN A 578 -18.18 19.76 -13.00
N ILE A 579 -19.40 19.23 -12.97
CA ILE A 579 -20.46 19.70 -12.09
C ILE A 579 -20.84 18.59 -11.10
N ILE A 580 -21.01 18.94 -9.82
CA ILE A 580 -21.71 18.09 -8.85
C ILE A 580 -23.09 18.69 -8.57
N SER A 581 -24.14 17.88 -8.74
CA SER A 581 -25.53 18.26 -8.51
C SER A 581 -26.04 17.70 -7.17
N ALA A 582 -26.97 18.42 -6.53
CA ALA A 582 -27.61 18.02 -5.27
C ALA A 582 -28.38 16.70 -5.40
N TYR A 583 -28.98 16.48 -6.58
CA TYR A 583 -29.76 15.29 -6.92
C TYR A 583 -29.29 14.71 -8.24
N ILE A 584 -29.41 13.39 -8.37
CA ILE A 584 -29.19 12.64 -9.60
C ILE A 584 -30.37 11.70 -9.85
N TRP A 585 -30.46 11.12 -11.05
CA TRP A 585 -31.53 10.20 -11.44
C TRP A 585 -30.95 8.84 -11.75
N THR A 586 -31.53 7.79 -11.16
CA THR A 586 -31.02 6.43 -11.31
C THR A 586 -32.10 5.43 -11.70
N LYS A 587 -31.72 4.39 -12.44
CA LYS A 587 -32.61 3.31 -12.87
C LYS A 587 -31.83 2.01 -13.00
N LEU A 588 -32.38 0.90 -12.50
CA LEU A 588 -31.81 -0.42 -12.79
C LEU A 588 -32.18 -0.86 -14.21
N VAL A 589 -31.19 -1.38 -14.95
CA VAL A 589 -31.34 -1.85 -16.33
C VAL A 589 -30.74 -3.24 -16.51
N ASP A 590 -31.26 -3.99 -17.48
CA ASP A 590 -30.67 -5.26 -17.94
C ASP A 590 -29.53 -4.97 -18.92
N ALA A 591 -28.37 -4.57 -18.38
CA ALA A 591 -27.20 -4.25 -19.19
C ALA A 591 -26.72 -5.44 -20.03
N LYS A 592 -26.91 -6.69 -19.55
CA LYS A 592 -26.50 -7.88 -20.29
C LYS A 592 -27.26 -8.01 -21.61
N THR A 593 -28.57 -7.79 -21.60
CA THR A 593 -29.37 -7.80 -22.84
C THR A 593 -29.07 -6.58 -23.72
N ILE A 594 -28.86 -5.40 -23.13
CA ILE A 594 -28.64 -4.15 -23.88
C ILE A 594 -27.26 -4.11 -24.54
N TYR A 595 -26.22 -4.51 -23.83
CA TYR A 595 -24.81 -4.35 -24.23
C TYR A 595 -24.05 -5.68 -24.41
N GLY A 596 -24.61 -6.81 -24.00
CA GLY A 596 -23.92 -8.12 -24.00
C GLY A 596 -23.07 -8.38 -22.75
N HIS A 597 -22.96 -7.41 -21.85
CA HIS A 597 -22.17 -7.50 -20.62
C HIS A 597 -22.78 -6.66 -19.49
N ARG A 598 -22.42 -6.98 -18.25
CA ARG A 598 -22.79 -6.27 -17.01
C ARG A 598 -21.59 -5.51 -16.44
N LEU A 599 -20.37 -6.04 -16.56
CA LEU A 599 -19.16 -5.30 -16.24
C LEU A 599 -18.85 -4.34 -17.37
N THR A 600 -18.78 -3.05 -17.06
CA THR A 600 -18.30 -2.03 -17.98
C THR A 600 -16.76 -2.00 -17.96
N ALA A 601 -16.19 -1.58 -19.09
CA ALA A 601 -14.75 -1.39 -19.28
C ALA A 601 -14.43 0.11 -19.41
N GLN A 602 -13.48 0.49 -20.29
CA GLN A 602 -13.26 1.89 -20.63
C GLN A 602 -14.51 2.41 -21.35
N CYS A 603 -15.03 3.56 -20.92
CA CYS A 603 -16.14 4.20 -21.63
C CYS A 603 -15.68 4.60 -23.04
N PRO A 604 -16.39 4.19 -24.11
CA PRO A 604 -16.10 4.68 -25.45
C PRO A 604 -16.30 6.20 -25.54
N THR A 605 -15.44 6.89 -26.31
CA THR A 605 -15.45 8.35 -26.40
C THR A 605 -16.76 8.92 -26.97
N ASP A 606 -17.46 8.18 -27.82
CA ASP A 606 -18.77 8.54 -28.38
C ASP A 606 -19.95 8.16 -27.46
N LYS A 607 -19.67 7.55 -26.30
CA LYS A 607 -20.67 7.04 -25.34
C LYS A 607 -20.59 7.68 -23.96
N VAL A 608 -19.89 8.81 -23.82
CA VAL A 608 -19.80 9.55 -22.54
C VAL A 608 -21.16 10.03 -22.00
N ASN A 609 -22.20 10.08 -22.84
CA ASN A 609 -23.56 10.43 -22.43
C ASN A 609 -24.44 9.20 -22.08
N ASP A 610 -23.92 7.99 -22.27
CA ASP A 610 -24.62 6.75 -21.93
C ASP A 610 -24.60 6.56 -20.40
N PRO A 611 -25.78 6.50 -19.75
CA PRO A 611 -25.86 6.47 -18.29
C PRO A 611 -25.41 5.14 -17.66
N VAL A 612 -25.20 4.09 -18.46
CA VAL A 612 -24.69 2.79 -18.01
C VAL A 612 -23.18 2.69 -18.26
N LEU A 613 -22.72 3.14 -19.43
CA LEU A 613 -21.31 3.02 -19.81
C LEU A 613 -20.42 4.14 -19.26
N TYR A 614 -20.99 5.26 -18.82
CA TYR A 614 -20.26 6.37 -18.18
C TYR A 614 -20.82 6.68 -16.77
N PRO A 615 -19.97 6.81 -15.74
CA PRO A 615 -18.55 6.42 -15.68
C PRO A 615 -18.31 4.94 -15.99
N GLY A 616 -17.13 4.64 -16.53
CA GLY A 616 -16.73 3.28 -16.88
C GLY A 616 -16.28 2.44 -15.68
N TRP A 617 -15.69 1.28 -15.98
CA TRP A 617 -15.06 0.36 -15.02
C TRP A 617 -15.89 -0.06 -13.79
N ARG A 618 -17.22 -0.14 -13.90
CA ARG A 618 -18.14 -0.58 -12.82
C ARG A 618 -19.10 -1.70 -13.26
N GLY A 619 -20.01 -2.10 -12.37
CA GLY A 619 -21.12 -3.01 -12.69
C GLY A 619 -21.16 -4.28 -11.85
N GLN A 620 -21.66 -5.37 -12.41
CA GLN A 620 -21.74 -6.69 -11.75
C GLN A 620 -21.12 -7.74 -12.66
N LYS A 621 -20.61 -8.84 -12.09
CA LYS A 621 -20.06 -9.95 -12.88
C LYS A 621 -21.07 -10.44 -13.94
N ASP A 622 -20.56 -10.68 -15.15
CA ASP A 622 -21.38 -11.00 -16.33
C ASP A 622 -22.18 -12.30 -16.22
N ASN A 623 -21.71 -13.24 -15.40
CA ASN A 623 -22.17 -14.63 -15.37
C ASN A 623 -22.32 -15.18 -13.94
N TRP A 624 -22.81 -14.37 -12.99
CA TRP A 624 -23.12 -14.86 -11.63
C TRP A 624 -24.01 -16.11 -11.62
N GLU A 625 -24.85 -16.30 -12.64
CA GLU A 625 -25.69 -17.47 -12.83
C GLU A 625 -24.90 -18.79 -12.93
N GLU A 626 -23.72 -18.77 -13.54
CA GLU A 626 -22.83 -19.93 -13.63
C GLU A 626 -22.24 -20.30 -12.26
N MET A 627 -22.27 -19.37 -11.30
CA MET A 627 -21.85 -19.56 -9.91
C MET A 627 -23.04 -19.84 -8.97
N GLY A 628 -24.21 -20.16 -9.54
CA GLY A 628 -25.40 -20.60 -8.81
C GLY A 628 -26.36 -19.47 -8.40
N LEU A 629 -26.12 -18.21 -8.78
CA LEU A 629 -27.08 -17.14 -8.52
C LEU A 629 -28.32 -17.31 -9.41
N ASN A 630 -29.49 -17.43 -8.79
CA ASN A 630 -30.76 -17.38 -9.50
C ASN A 630 -31.44 -16.02 -9.30
N TYR A 631 -31.53 -15.22 -10.36
CA TYR A 631 -32.20 -13.92 -10.33
C TYR A 631 -33.74 -14.02 -10.35
N GLY A 632 -34.31 -15.18 -10.64
CA GLY A 632 -35.75 -15.36 -10.80
C GLY A 632 -36.34 -14.74 -12.08
N SER A 633 -35.48 -14.24 -12.99
CA SER A 633 -35.83 -13.66 -14.29
C SER A 633 -34.72 -13.97 -15.30
N SER A 634 -35.09 -14.14 -16.58
CA SER A 634 -34.13 -14.26 -17.69
C SER A 634 -33.56 -12.92 -18.16
N THR A 635 -34.14 -11.80 -17.71
CA THR A 635 -33.75 -10.42 -18.06
C THR A 635 -33.57 -9.56 -16.79
N PRO A 636 -32.67 -9.96 -15.87
CA PRO A 636 -32.53 -9.27 -14.60
C PRO A 636 -31.91 -7.88 -14.79
N ALA A 637 -32.53 -6.87 -14.17
CA ALA A 637 -31.99 -5.52 -14.14
C ALA A 637 -30.91 -5.41 -13.04
N THR A 638 -29.64 -5.58 -13.45
CA THR A 638 -28.51 -5.72 -12.52
C THR A 638 -27.63 -4.48 -12.43
N ASN A 639 -27.69 -3.58 -13.41
CA ASN A 639 -26.79 -2.44 -13.50
C ASN A 639 -27.53 -1.13 -13.32
N LEU A 640 -26.88 -0.16 -12.71
CA LEU A 640 -27.44 1.15 -12.45
C LEU A 640 -27.11 2.11 -13.61
N ALA A 641 -28.14 2.59 -14.29
CA ALA A 641 -28.05 3.76 -15.15
C ALA A 641 -28.10 5.02 -14.27
N ILE A 642 -27.20 5.99 -14.51
CA ILE A 642 -27.05 7.22 -13.71
C ILE A 642 -27.06 8.45 -14.63
N LYS A 643 -27.90 9.44 -14.31
CA LYS A 643 -27.99 10.73 -14.99
C LYS A 643 -27.83 11.90 -14.02
N GLY A 644 -27.16 12.97 -14.44
CA GLY A 644 -26.86 14.13 -13.58
C GLY A 644 -25.59 14.02 -12.73
N LEU A 645 -24.75 12.99 -12.96
CA LEU A 645 -23.55 12.77 -12.14
C LEU A 645 -22.50 13.88 -12.34
N PHE A 646 -22.38 14.41 -13.56
CA PHE A 646 -21.43 15.48 -13.94
C PHE A 646 -22.12 16.70 -14.58
N GLU A 647 -23.44 16.78 -14.48
CA GLU A 647 -24.27 17.76 -15.18
C GLU A 647 -25.49 18.14 -14.35
N ILE A 648 -26.10 19.27 -14.70
CA ILE A 648 -27.39 19.68 -14.13
C ILE A 648 -28.50 19.09 -14.98
N VAL A 649 -29.39 18.31 -14.37
CA VAL A 649 -30.60 17.81 -15.02
C VAL A 649 -31.68 18.89 -14.90
N SER A 650 -32.15 19.39 -16.04
CA SER A 650 -33.23 20.39 -16.10
C SER A 650 -34.57 19.82 -15.62
N GLU A 651 -35.55 20.66 -15.28
CA GLU A 651 -36.89 20.19 -14.88
C GLU A 651 -37.58 19.37 -15.98
N GLU A 652 -37.41 19.79 -17.24
CA GLU A 652 -37.96 19.11 -18.42
C GLU A 652 -37.30 17.73 -18.62
N GLU A 653 -35.98 17.66 -18.47
CA GLU A 653 -35.24 16.40 -18.55
C GLU A 653 -35.58 15.49 -17.37
N ALA A 654 -35.70 16.02 -16.15
CA ALA A 654 -36.11 15.26 -14.98
C ALA A 654 -37.50 14.61 -15.19
N ALA A 655 -38.48 15.37 -15.67
CA ALA A 655 -39.81 14.84 -15.98
C ALA A 655 -39.74 13.74 -17.06
N SER A 656 -38.91 13.93 -18.09
CA SER A 656 -38.64 12.91 -19.11
C SER A 656 -38.03 11.64 -18.51
N LEU A 657 -36.99 11.76 -17.67
CA LEU A 657 -36.34 10.63 -17.01
C LEU A 657 -37.30 9.87 -16.09
N GLU A 658 -38.12 10.59 -15.31
CA GLU A 658 -39.12 10.00 -14.43
C GLU A 658 -40.18 9.23 -15.21
N SER A 659 -40.63 9.75 -16.37
CA SER A 659 -41.54 9.02 -17.26
C SER A 659 -40.91 7.73 -17.84
N GLN A 660 -39.57 7.69 -17.94
CA GLN A 660 -38.80 6.52 -18.35
C GLN A 660 -38.48 5.57 -17.18
N GLY A 661 -38.96 5.87 -15.97
CA GLY A 661 -38.78 5.05 -14.78
C GLY A 661 -37.46 5.27 -14.03
N TYR A 662 -36.80 6.40 -14.25
CA TYR A 662 -35.72 6.84 -13.36
C TYR A 662 -36.30 7.44 -12.08
N THR A 663 -35.56 7.28 -10.99
CA THR A 663 -35.90 7.84 -9.68
C THR A 663 -34.89 8.92 -9.32
N LYS A 664 -35.39 10.09 -8.92
CA LYS A 664 -34.60 11.15 -8.29
C LYS A 664 -34.07 10.66 -6.94
N VAL A 665 -32.75 10.75 -6.74
CA VAL A 665 -32.08 10.35 -5.50
C VAL A 665 -31.16 11.46 -5.00
N ASN A 666 -30.94 11.49 -3.69
CA ASN A 666 -29.95 12.38 -3.09
C ASN A 666 -28.55 12.05 -3.62
N TRP A 667 -27.77 13.11 -3.86
CA TRP A 667 -26.35 13.00 -4.19
C TRP A 667 -25.56 14.07 -3.45
N GLY A 668 -25.29 15.23 -4.07
CA GLY A 668 -24.57 16.32 -3.41
C GLY A 668 -25.31 16.88 -2.19
N ILE A 669 -26.63 16.74 -2.09
CA ILE A 669 -27.38 17.18 -0.90
C ILE A 669 -26.98 16.40 0.35
N ASP A 670 -26.62 15.12 0.23
CA ASP A 670 -26.16 14.33 1.38
C ASP A 670 -24.86 14.90 1.97
N LEU A 671 -24.01 15.54 1.15
CA LEU A 671 -22.82 16.25 1.63
C LEU A 671 -23.23 17.45 2.49
N VAL A 672 -24.19 18.25 2.01
CA VAL A 672 -24.71 19.42 2.75
C VAL A 672 -25.34 18.98 4.08
N ASP A 673 -26.14 17.90 4.05
CA ASP A 673 -26.82 17.36 5.22
C ASP A 673 -25.84 16.76 6.25
N ASN A 674 -24.67 16.29 5.79
CA ASN A 674 -23.60 15.73 6.63
C ASN A 674 -22.36 16.65 6.66
N ARG A 675 -22.57 17.97 6.64
CA ARG A 675 -21.48 18.94 6.45
C ARG A 675 -20.30 18.80 7.39
N ASP A 676 -20.55 18.50 8.66
CA ASP A 676 -19.46 18.34 9.63
C ASP A 676 -18.49 17.22 9.24
N GLU A 677 -18.98 16.13 8.65
CA GLU A 677 -18.18 14.95 8.31
C GLU A 677 -17.26 15.16 7.10
N TYR A 678 -17.62 16.09 6.22
CA TYR A 678 -16.89 16.37 4.97
C TYR A 678 -16.12 17.68 5.00
N ASP A 679 -16.65 18.71 5.68
CA ASP A 679 -16.00 20.02 5.84
C ASP A 679 -15.29 20.05 7.19
N LYS A 680 -16.00 20.26 8.31
CA LYS A 680 -15.40 20.51 9.64
C LYS A 680 -14.31 19.50 10.03
N TYR A 681 -14.60 18.21 9.94
CA TYR A 681 -13.67 17.16 10.39
C TYR A 681 -12.56 16.81 9.41
N LEU A 682 -12.62 17.27 8.16
CA LEU A 682 -11.52 17.11 7.21
C LEU A 682 -10.30 17.96 7.67
N PHE A 683 -9.29 17.31 8.24
CA PHE A 683 -8.14 17.98 8.89
C PHE A 683 -8.56 18.93 10.02
N TRP A 684 -9.39 18.42 10.93
CA TRP A 684 -9.96 19.18 12.03
C TRP A 684 -8.88 19.92 12.85
N ASP A 685 -9.04 21.24 12.96
CA ASP A 685 -8.23 22.16 13.78
C ASP A 685 -6.72 22.15 13.45
N TYR A 686 -6.33 21.66 12.27
CA TYR A 686 -4.97 21.78 11.79
C TYR A 686 -4.66 23.23 11.35
N ASP A 687 -3.51 23.76 11.76
CA ASP A 687 -3.15 25.16 11.52
C ASP A 687 -2.33 25.37 10.23
N TYR A 688 -1.96 24.29 9.54
CA TYR A 688 -1.20 24.27 8.29
C TYR A 688 0.21 24.88 8.36
N VAL A 689 0.71 25.18 9.56
CA VAL A 689 2.02 25.84 9.78
C VAL A 689 2.89 25.06 10.74
N SER A 690 2.31 24.38 11.72
CA SER A 690 3.01 23.57 12.70
C SER A 690 3.49 22.24 12.09
N ALA A 691 4.55 21.66 12.66
CA ALA A 691 5.03 20.35 12.26
C ALA A 691 3.90 19.32 12.38
N PRO A 692 3.60 18.55 11.31
CA PRO A 692 2.49 17.61 11.34
C PRO A 692 2.82 16.43 12.26
N ILE A 693 1.94 16.15 13.23
CA ILE A 693 2.03 14.94 14.05
C ILE A 693 1.26 13.83 13.34
N TYR A 694 1.97 12.89 12.73
CA TYR A 694 1.38 11.81 11.92
C TYR A 694 1.82 10.41 12.31
N LEU A 695 2.83 10.29 13.17
CA LEU A 695 3.39 9.00 13.61
C LEU A 695 2.48 8.35 14.65
N TRP A 696 2.60 7.04 14.80
CA TRP A 696 1.85 6.29 15.81
C TRP A 696 2.62 6.19 17.12
N PRO A 697 1.95 6.28 18.28
CA PRO A 697 2.60 6.05 19.55
C PRO A 697 3.07 4.59 19.70
N PHE A 698 4.10 4.39 20.50
CA PHE A 698 4.47 3.11 21.07
C PHE A 698 3.51 2.71 22.19
N THR A 699 3.38 1.40 22.38
CA THR A 699 2.66 0.82 23.50
C THR A 699 3.51 0.85 24.78
N PRO A 700 2.91 0.81 25.98
CA PRO A 700 3.66 0.84 27.22
C PRO A 700 4.72 -0.25 27.36
N ASN A 701 4.43 -1.49 26.94
CA ASN A 701 5.44 -2.56 27.05
C ASN A 701 6.61 -2.33 26.09
N VAL A 702 6.36 -1.78 24.89
CA VAL A 702 7.43 -1.44 23.94
C VAL A 702 8.33 -0.36 24.53
N MET A 703 7.76 0.68 25.13
CA MET A 703 8.53 1.73 25.81
C MET A 703 9.31 1.19 27.01
N ALA A 704 8.66 0.40 27.87
CA ALA A 704 9.28 -0.16 29.08
C ALA A 704 10.43 -1.14 28.74
N ALA A 705 10.23 -2.02 27.75
CA ALA A 705 11.25 -2.96 27.31
C ALA A 705 12.41 -2.27 26.59
N GLY A 706 12.13 -1.22 25.81
CA GLY A 706 13.12 -0.49 25.03
C GLY A 706 13.86 0.61 25.81
N GLY A 707 13.30 1.08 26.93
CA GLY A 707 13.86 2.14 27.75
C GLY A 707 13.80 3.52 27.08
N PHE A 708 12.70 3.85 26.41
CA PHE A 708 12.52 5.13 25.72
C PHE A 708 11.09 5.69 25.88
N THR A 709 10.93 6.97 25.56
CA THR A 709 9.63 7.68 25.64
C THR A 709 8.91 7.70 24.29
N ASN A 710 7.62 7.99 24.33
CA ASN A 710 6.75 8.02 23.17
C ASN A 710 7.08 9.15 22.16
N GLY A 711 7.54 10.31 22.66
CA GLY A 711 7.83 11.49 21.82
C GLY A 711 6.58 12.12 21.20
N TYR A 712 6.77 13.18 20.40
CA TYR A 712 5.72 13.82 19.59
C TYR A 712 4.47 14.31 20.34
N GLY A 713 4.56 14.44 21.67
CA GLY A 713 3.45 14.81 22.55
C GLY A 713 2.54 13.65 22.95
N PHE A 714 2.85 12.42 22.55
CA PHE A 714 2.10 11.24 22.97
C PHE A 714 2.34 10.91 24.44
N LYS A 715 1.32 10.33 25.07
CA LYS A 715 1.37 9.90 26.47
C LYS A 715 2.35 8.75 26.71
N GLN A 716 2.88 8.65 27.93
CA GLN A 716 3.86 7.63 28.33
C GLN A 716 3.23 6.39 28.97
N GLU A 717 1.88 6.32 28.98
CA GLU A 717 1.09 5.32 29.70
C GLU A 717 1.08 3.92 29.08
#